data_AF-A0A0F4YHG8-F1
#
_entry.id   AF-A0A0F4YHG8-F1
#
_cell.length_a   1.000
_cell.length_b   1.000
_cell.length_c   1.000
_cell.angle_alpha   90.00
_cell.angle_beta   90.00
_cell.angle_gamma   90.00
#
_symmetry.space_group_name_H-M   'P 1'
#
loop_
_entity.id
_entity.type
_entity.pdbx_description
1 polymer ?
#
loop_
_entity_poly.entity_id
_entity_poly.type
_entity_poly.pdbx_seq_one_letter_code
_entity_poly.pdbx_strand_id
1 'polypeptide(L)'
;MSSSTSTPAEDQGRLLEEALGVVRQQSHMMRKCLETPGKLMDALKCASTFISELRTSSLGPKQYYELYMAVFDALRHLAVYLRESHPVNHLADLYELVQYAGNIIPRLYLMITVGTVYMSIPDAPVKEIMKDMMEMSRGVQHPVRGLFLRYYLTGQARDHLPTGTSEGPQGTIQDSINFILTNFVEMNKLWVRYQHQGHSREREQRTQERRELELLVGSNIVRLSQLVDLDTYKASILPALLEQIVQCRDVLAQEYLLEVITKVFPDEYHLHTLDLMLTNIGRLNPHVDLKKIVIGLMDRLSSYAVRDETTEDSAKRKEKEEEAVARLLGKLQVSDGKEAQENGTKPETAEGAKPEEAPTNGTKPGIPDDIKLYEIFYDQVVNLIKTRGLPIQDTIALLVSLVNLALNIYPDRLEYVDQVLEYASQKTSEHADQADLHSTPAQQNLLNLLLAPLRSYASIFTALALPHYIPLLTTQSYPTRRAVATEVIRNVLQNKTKITTAENLDRILQTLRVLIKEGIQHPAGYPGLHQQRRGETDETIEEQGWLARLVHLIEGPDNDTQLKLLQATRAAYAEGNERIRYTTPAIVTASLRLARKLKAREHYDDNWQSQSSTLHRFLHQCISNLYQRVNSPGCAELALRLFVMCGEVADQTGFEEVSYEFFAQAFTIYEDAISDSRAQFQAVCIIASALHGTRGFSKENYDTLITKAALHGSKLLKKPDQCRAVYLASHLWWVVENPHRGEEDAKN
;
A
#
# COMPACT_ATOMS: atom_id res chain seq x y z
N MET A 1 57.59 23.98 -17.14
CA MET A 1 57.56 22.71 -16.39
C MET A 1 56.32 22.73 -15.49
N SER A 2 55.18 22.34 -16.06
CA SER A 2 53.92 22.14 -15.35
C SER A 2 53.78 20.64 -15.13
N SER A 3 54.06 20.18 -13.91
CA SER A 3 53.69 18.82 -13.51
C SER A 3 52.17 18.74 -13.51
N SER A 4 51.60 18.18 -14.58
CA SER A 4 50.21 17.75 -14.62
C SER A 4 50.01 16.74 -13.49
N THR A 5 49.36 17.18 -12.42
CA THR A 5 48.79 16.27 -11.41
C THR A 5 47.73 15.44 -12.13
N SER A 6 48.08 14.20 -12.47
CA SER A 6 47.14 13.18 -12.92
C SER A 6 46.06 13.01 -11.87
N THR A 7 44.84 12.73 -12.31
CA THR A 7 43.75 12.46 -11.37
C THR A 7 44.02 11.12 -10.66
N PRO A 8 43.66 10.96 -9.36
CA PRO A 8 43.91 9.70 -8.62
C PRO A 8 43.35 8.44 -9.31
N ALA A 9 42.33 8.59 -10.14
CA ALA A 9 41.73 7.50 -10.92
C ALA A 9 42.60 7.05 -12.12
N GLU A 10 43.28 7.98 -12.80
CA GLU A 10 44.19 7.67 -13.92
C GLU A 10 45.45 6.94 -13.44
N ASP A 11 45.96 7.33 -12.27
CA ASP A 11 47.11 6.68 -11.65
C ASP A 11 46.79 5.24 -11.20
N GLN A 12 45.58 4.99 -10.69
CA GLN A 12 45.10 3.64 -10.34
C GLN A 12 44.92 2.75 -11.58
N GLY A 13 44.43 3.30 -12.69
CA GLY A 13 44.27 2.57 -13.95
C GLY A 13 45.62 2.10 -14.51
N ARG A 14 46.63 2.97 -14.51
CA ARG A 14 47.98 2.60 -14.95
C ARG A 14 48.60 1.49 -14.09
N LEU A 15 48.50 1.60 -12.77
CA LEU A 15 49.02 0.59 -11.85
C LEU A 15 48.34 -0.77 -12.04
N LEU A 16 47.04 -0.78 -12.37
CA LEU A 16 46.31 -2.00 -12.68
C LEU A 16 46.80 -2.64 -13.99
N GLU A 17 46.99 -1.85 -15.04
CA GLU A 17 47.48 -2.36 -16.33
C GLU A 17 48.89 -2.96 -16.23
N GLU A 18 49.78 -2.33 -15.46
CA GLU A 18 51.11 -2.86 -15.17
C GLU A 18 51.04 -4.22 -14.46
N ALA A 19 50.22 -4.32 -13.40
CA ALA A 19 50.01 -5.58 -12.68
C ALA A 19 49.41 -6.66 -13.59
N LEU A 20 48.37 -6.33 -14.36
CA LEU A 20 47.75 -7.26 -15.32
C LEU A 20 48.72 -7.70 -16.42
N GLY A 21 49.62 -6.83 -16.86
CA GLY A 21 50.70 -7.16 -17.79
C GLY A 21 51.61 -8.26 -17.25
N VAL A 22 52.03 -8.12 -15.98
CA VAL A 22 52.84 -9.14 -15.29
C VAL A 22 52.07 -10.45 -15.15
N VAL A 23 50.80 -10.41 -14.73
CA VAL A 23 49.97 -11.62 -14.60
C VAL A 23 49.81 -12.34 -15.93
N ARG A 24 49.57 -11.62 -17.04
CA ARG A 24 49.46 -12.23 -18.38
C ARG A 24 50.76 -12.87 -18.84
N GLN A 25 51.89 -12.18 -18.64
CA GLN A 25 53.20 -12.72 -19.03
C GLN A 25 53.54 -13.99 -18.23
N GLN A 26 53.40 -13.94 -16.90
CA GLN A 26 53.74 -15.04 -16.01
C GLN A 26 52.75 -16.21 -16.12
N SER A 27 51.46 -15.95 -16.35
CA SER A 27 50.48 -17.02 -16.58
C SER A 27 50.73 -17.75 -17.90
N HIS A 28 51.16 -17.04 -18.96
CA HIS A 28 51.58 -17.68 -20.21
C HIS A 28 52.84 -18.53 -20.04
N MET A 29 53.82 -18.02 -19.30
CA MET A 29 55.03 -18.80 -18.95
C MET A 29 54.68 -20.03 -18.12
N MET A 30 53.78 -19.90 -17.15
CA MET A 30 53.29 -21.02 -16.34
C MET A 30 52.68 -22.10 -17.22
N ARG A 31 51.78 -21.76 -18.16
CA ARG A 31 51.15 -22.74 -19.08
C ARG A 31 52.20 -23.51 -19.89
N LYS A 32 53.20 -22.82 -20.45
CA LYS A 32 54.31 -23.45 -21.17
C LYS A 32 55.13 -24.40 -20.29
N CYS A 33 55.35 -24.02 -19.02
CA CYS A 33 56.03 -24.88 -18.05
C CYS A 33 55.19 -26.12 -17.70
N LEU A 34 53.86 -26.00 -17.64
CA LEU A 34 52.95 -27.13 -17.37
C LEU A 34 52.88 -28.11 -18.55
N GLU A 35 52.97 -27.63 -19.80
CA GLU A 35 53.04 -28.47 -21.00
C GLU A 35 54.35 -29.29 -21.07
N THR A 36 55.41 -28.83 -20.41
CA THR A 36 56.69 -29.54 -20.38
C THR A 36 56.75 -30.50 -19.18
N PRO A 37 56.86 -31.83 -19.38
CA PRO A 37 56.90 -32.78 -18.28
C PRO A 37 58.13 -32.54 -17.38
N GLY A 38 57.93 -32.60 -16.06
CA GLY A 38 58.99 -32.41 -15.05
C GLY A 38 59.29 -30.97 -14.64
N LYS A 39 58.66 -29.95 -15.26
CA LYS A 39 58.85 -28.53 -14.91
C LYS A 39 57.76 -27.95 -13.99
N LEU A 40 57.15 -28.79 -13.15
CA LEU A 40 56.11 -28.36 -12.20
C LEU A 40 56.62 -27.30 -11.22
N MET A 41 57.87 -27.41 -10.75
CA MET A 41 58.47 -26.43 -9.82
C MET A 41 58.64 -25.05 -10.45
N ASP A 42 59.03 -25.01 -11.72
CA ASP A 42 59.14 -23.76 -12.47
C ASP A 42 57.75 -23.13 -12.69
N ALA A 43 56.74 -23.96 -12.96
CA ALA A 43 55.35 -23.50 -13.04
C ALA A 43 54.85 -22.92 -11.71
N LEU A 44 55.14 -23.57 -10.57
CA LEU A 44 54.81 -23.07 -9.23
C LEU A 44 55.55 -21.76 -8.89
N LYS A 45 56.79 -21.60 -9.37
CA LYS A 45 57.54 -20.34 -9.21
C LYS A 45 56.93 -19.20 -10.03
N CYS A 46 56.56 -19.46 -11.28
CA CYS A 46 55.80 -18.52 -12.09
C CYS A 46 54.45 -18.16 -11.44
N ALA A 47 53.75 -19.16 -10.87
CA ALA A 47 52.52 -18.96 -10.11
C ALA A 47 52.73 -18.06 -8.89
N SER A 48 53.73 -18.36 -8.07
CA SER A 48 54.08 -17.53 -6.93
C SER A 48 54.43 -16.09 -7.33
N THR A 49 54.96 -15.88 -8.53
CA THR A 49 55.34 -14.55 -9.03
C THR A 49 54.10 -13.74 -9.39
N PHE A 50 53.16 -14.27 -10.17
CA PHE A 50 51.94 -13.50 -10.49
C PHE A 50 51.00 -13.34 -9.29
N ILE A 51 50.95 -14.30 -8.35
CA ILE A 51 50.15 -14.13 -7.12
C ILE A 51 50.77 -13.05 -6.23
N SER A 52 52.07 -12.78 -6.34
CA SER A 52 52.71 -11.72 -5.57
C SER A 52 52.16 -10.33 -5.91
N GLU A 53 51.57 -10.13 -7.09
CA GLU A 53 50.89 -8.88 -7.46
C GLU A 53 49.66 -8.60 -6.57
N LEU A 54 48.98 -9.65 -6.06
CA LEU A 54 47.88 -9.50 -5.10
C LEU A 54 48.32 -8.93 -3.74
N ARG A 55 49.63 -8.79 -3.50
CA ARG A 55 50.17 -8.14 -2.30
C ARG A 55 50.14 -6.62 -2.38
N THR A 56 49.69 -6.03 -3.49
CA THR A 56 49.55 -4.58 -3.57
C THR A 56 48.52 -4.05 -2.56
N SER A 57 48.71 -2.81 -2.09
CA SER A 57 47.75 -2.04 -1.29
C SER A 57 47.33 -0.73 -1.96
N SER A 58 47.85 -0.43 -3.15
CA SER A 58 47.59 0.82 -3.86
C SER A 58 46.31 0.79 -4.71
N LEU A 59 45.78 -0.41 -4.99
CA LEU A 59 44.56 -0.57 -5.79
C LEU A 59 43.31 -0.45 -4.92
N GLY A 60 42.30 0.24 -5.45
CA GLY A 60 40.95 0.24 -4.89
C GLY A 60 40.28 -1.15 -5.02
N PRO A 61 39.19 -1.41 -4.29
CA PRO A 61 38.51 -2.72 -4.29
C PRO A 61 38.10 -3.22 -5.67
N LYS A 62 37.59 -2.33 -6.53
CA LYS A 62 37.15 -2.66 -7.90
C LYS A 62 38.32 -3.10 -8.79
N GLN A 63 39.41 -2.34 -8.80
CA GLN A 63 40.62 -2.70 -9.55
C GLN A 63 41.27 -3.96 -8.98
N TYR A 64 41.25 -4.11 -7.65
CA TYR A 64 41.74 -5.32 -6.99
C TYR A 64 40.89 -6.54 -7.37
N TYR A 65 39.57 -6.40 -7.53
CA TYR A 65 38.68 -7.46 -8.02
C TYR A 65 39.02 -7.89 -9.45
N GLU A 66 39.31 -6.94 -10.35
CA GLU A 66 39.74 -7.25 -11.72
C GLU A 66 41.07 -8.01 -11.75
N LEU A 67 42.05 -7.57 -10.95
CA LEU A 67 43.31 -8.27 -10.79
C LEU A 67 43.11 -9.67 -10.18
N TYR A 68 42.25 -9.78 -9.17
CA TYR A 68 41.87 -11.04 -8.54
C TYR A 68 41.27 -12.01 -9.56
N MET A 69 40.38 -11.56 -10.44
CA MET A 69 39.78 -12.40 -11.47
C MET A 69 40.81 -12.91 -12.49
N ALA A 70 41.75 -12.06 -12.91
CA ALA A 70 42.84 -12.49 -13.79
C ALA A 70 43.73 -13.58 -13.15
N VAL A 71 44.03 -13.44 -11.85
CA VAL A 71 44.80 -14.43 -11.09
C VAL A 71 43.97 -15.70 -10.85
N PHE A 72 42.69 -15.57 -10.55
CA PHE A 72 41.75 -16.68 -10.38
C PHE A 72 41.70 -17.58 -11.62
N ASP A 73 41.54 -16.99 -12.80
CA ASP A 73 41.50 -17.72 -14.07
C ASP A 73 42.83 -18.41 -14.36
N ALA A 74 43.96 -17.75 -14.08
CA ALA A 74 45.28 -18.35 -14.22
C ALA A 74 45.44 -19.58 -13.31
N LEU A 75 45.07 -19.47 -12.03
CA LEU A 75 45.16 -20.57 -11.06
C LEU A 75 44.25 -21.75 -11.41
N ARG A 76 43.11 -21.52 -12.07
CA ARG A 76 42.22 -22.61 -12.50
C ARG A 76 42.92 -23.55 -13.49
N HIS A 77 43.75 -23.04 -14.39
CA HIS A 77 44.55 -23.89 -15.29
C HIS A 77 45.56 -24.76 -14.53
N LEU A 78 46.16 -24.22 -13.47
CA LEU A 78 47.06 -24.98 -12.60
C LEU A 78 46.30 -26.09 -11.85
N ALA A 79 45.11 -25.79 -11.31
CA ALA A 79 44.29 -26.76 -10.59
C ALA A 79 43.86 -27.95 -11.48
N VAL A 80 43.45 -27.69 -12.72
CA VAL A 80 43.08 -28.74 -13.68
C VAL A 80 44.27 -29.65 -13.98
N TYR A 81 45.44 -29.07 -14.24
CA TYR A 81 46.67 -29.85 -14.48
C TYR A 81 47.08 -30.70 -13.28
N LEU A 82 46.99 -30.14 -12.06
CA LEU A 82 47.31 -30.88 -10.83
C LEU A 82 46.38 -32.08 -10.62
N ARG A 83 45.11 -31.96 -11.01
CA ARG A 83 44.14 -33.06 -10.95
C ARG A 83 44.46 -34.15 -11.97
N GLU A 84 44.81 -33.78 -13.20
CA GLU A 84 45.15 -34.73 -14.28
C GLU A 84 46.50 -35.43 -14.07
N SER A 85 47.44 -34.76 -13.40
CA SER A 85 48.78 -35.31 -13.10
C SER A 85 48.81 -36.28 -11.90
N HIS A 86 47.67 -36.51 -11.25
CA HIS A 86 47.51 -37.46 -10.15
C HIS A 86 47.28 -38.89 -10.69
N PRO A 87 48.36 -39.65 -10.97
CA PRO A 87 49.03 -40.48 -9.95
C PRO A 87 50.57 -40.38 -9.91
N VAL A 88 51.17 -39.48 -10.70
CA VAL A 88 52.65 -39.37 -10.85
C VAL A 88 53.27 -38.54 -9.73
N ASN A 89 52.55 -37.54 -9.23
CA ASN A 89 53.00 -36.68 -8.13
C ASN A 89 52.09 -36.89 -6.92
N HIS A 90 52.68 -37.18 -5.76
CA HIS A 90 51.93 -37.30 -4.51
C HIS A 90 51.50 -35.91 -4.03
N LEU A 91 50.19 -35.70 -3.87
CA LEU A 91 49.65 -34.38 -3.52
C LEU A 91 49.92 -33.96 -2.07
N ALA A 92 50.15 -34.91 -1.14
CA ALA A 92 50.48 -34.56 0.24
C ALA A 92 51.84 -33.84 0.31
N ASP A 93 52.84 -34.35 -0.43
CA ASP A 93 54.15 -33.71 -0.52
C ASP A 93 54.04 -32.34 -1.19
N LEU A 94 53.19 -32.20 -2.22
CA LEU A 94 52.93 -30.91 -2.86
C LEU A 94 52.23 -29.92 -1.93
N TYR A 95 51.32 -30.38 -1.07
CA TYR A 95 50.63 -29.55 -0.08
C TYR A 95 51.61 -28.99 0.95
N GLU A 96 52.62 -29.75 1.36
CA GLU A 96 53.73 -29.25 2.18
C GLU A 96 54.66 -28.32 1.37
N LEU A 97 54.99 -28.71 0.14
CA LEU A 97 55.99 -28.02 -0.68
C LEU A 97 55.59 -26.57 -1.02
N VAL A 98 54.31 -26.33 -1.32
CA VAL A 98 53.81 -24.98 -1.61
C VAL A 98 53.86 -24.07 -0.38
N GLN A 99 53.96 -24.63 0.83
CA GLN A 99 54.09 -23.85 2.07
C GLN A 99 55.49 -23.22 2.24
N TYR A 100 56.50 -23.72 1.52
CA TYR A 100 57.84 -23.11 1.53
C TYR A 100 57.91 -21.75 0.80
N ALA A 101 56.85 -21.33 0.11
CA ALA A 101 56.78 -20.00 -0.48
C ALA A 101 56.97 -18.91 0.60
N GLY A 102 57.96 -18.03 0.45
CA GLY A 102 58.35 -17.08 1.49
C GLY A 102 57.27 -16.06 1.87
N ASN A 103 56.41 -15.64 0.92
CA ASN A 103 55.35 -14.68 1.15
C ASN A 103 54.00 -15.36 1.45
N ILE A 104 53.27 -14.86 2.44
CA ILE A 104 52.01 -15.46 2.91
C ILE A 104 50.89 -15.52 1.85
N ILE A 105 50.72 -14.49 1.02
CA ILE A 105 49.64 -14.46 0.02
C ILE A 105 49.86 -15.54 -1.07
N PRO A 106 51.00 -15.58 -1.80
CA PRO A 106 51.31 -16.69 -2.70
C PRO A 106 51.20 -18.07 -2.04
N ARG A 107 51.70 -18.19 -0.81
CA ARG A 107 51.65 -19.42 -0.04
C ARG A 107 50.21 -19.93 0.12
N LEU A 108 49.32 -19.08 0.62
CA LEU A 108 47.95 -19.50 0.93
C LEU A 108 47.12 -19.75 -0.33
N TYR A 109 47.27 -18.96 -1.40
CA TYR A 109 46.58 -19.24 -2.66
C TYR A 109 47.02 -20.58 -3.27
N LEU A 110 48.33 -20.86 -3.28
CA LEU A 110 48.85 -22.14 -3.76
C LEU A 110 48.42 -23.31 -2.87
N MET A 111 48.50 -23.14 -1.55
CA MET A 111 48.04 -24.12 -0.57
C MET A 111 46.56 -24.44 -0.73
N ILE A 112 45.71 -23.43 -0.96
CA ILE A 112 44.27 -23.63 -1.23
C ILE A 112 44.08 -24.38 -2.55
N THR A 113 44.78 -24.02 -3.63
CA THR A 113 44.66 -24.76 -4.91
C THR A 113 45.06 -26.22 -4.81
N VAL A 114 46.17 -26.51 -4.12
CA VAL A 114 46.64 -27.89 -3.96
C VAL A 114 45.73 -28.64 -2.98
N GLY A 115 45.32 -27.99 -1.89
CA GLY A 115 44.42 -28.55 -0.89
C GLY A 115 43.05 -28.92 -1.47
N THR A 116 42.46 -28.08 -2.32
CA THR A 116 41.17 -28.40 -2.96
C THR A 116 41.29 -29.49 -4.01
N VAL A 117 42.39 -29.56 -4.75
CA VAL A 117 42.68 -30.69 -5.64
C VAL A 117 42.89 -31.97 -4.83
N TYR A 118 43.54 -31.89 -3.66
CA TYR A 118 43.71 -33.04 -2.77
C TYR A 118 42.38 -33.53 -2.20
N MET A 119 41.47 -32.61 -1.84
CA MET A 119 40.10 -32.95 -1.43
C MET A 119 39.27 -33.61 -2.55
N SER A 120 39.66 -33.46 -3.82
CA SER A 120 38.94 -34.05 -4.96
C SER A 120 39.18 -35.55 -5.15
N ILE A 121 40.16 -36.11 -4.43
CA ILE A 121 40.59 -37.50 -4.57
C ILE A 121 39.89 -38.39 -3.53
N PRO A 122 39.47 -39.62 -3.91
CA PRO A 122 38.89 -40.58 -2.98
C PRO A 122 39.89 -40.92 -1.86
N ASP A 123 39.38 -41.04 -0.63
CA ASP A 123 40.12 -41.36 0.62
C ASP A 123 41.02 -40.27 1.21
N ALA A 124 40.96 -39.03 0.71
CA ALA A 124 41.69 -37.91 1.32
C ALA A 124 41.08 -37.47 2.68
N PRO A 125 41.88 -37.00 3.65
CA PRO A 125 41.41 -36.47 4.94
C PRO A 125 40.85 -35.04 4.79
N VAL A 126 39.69 -34.92 4.12
CA VAL A 126 39.04 -33.64 3.75
C VAL A 126 38.83 -32.74 4.98
N LYS A 127 38.40 -33.32 6.11
CA LYS A 127 38.13 -32.58 7.35
C LYS A 127 39.37 -31.88 7.90
N GLU A 128 40.51 -32.56 7.92
CA GLU A 128 41.76 -32.03 8.46
C GLU A 128 42.32 -30.94 7.55
N ILE A 129 42.30 -31.17 6.23
CA ILE A 129 42.76 -30.18 5.23
C ILE A 129 41.90 -28.91 5.30
N MET A 130 40.58 -29.03 5.39
CA MET A 130 39.68 -27.87 5.53
C MET A 130 39.96 -27.08 6.80
N LYS A 131 40.15 -27.77 7.93
CA LYS A 131 40.45 -27.13 9.21
C LYS A 131 41.79 -26.41 9.14
N ASP A 132 42.83 -27.06 8.62
CA ASP A 132 44.16 -26.47 8.44
C ASP A 132 44.12 -25.22 7.54
N MET A 133 43.51 -25.31 6.36
CA MET A 133 43.35 -24.15 5.46
C MET A 133 42.61 -22.99 6.14
N MET A 134 41.61 -23.28 6.98
CA MET A 134 40.86 -22.26 7.74
C MET A 134 41.71 -21.61 8.83
N GLU A 135 42.49 -22.40 9.57
CA GLU A 135 43.39 -21.92 10.63
C GLU A 135 44.53 -21.08 10.04
N MET A 136 45.15 -21.54 8.96
CA MET A 136 46.22 -20.84 8.26
C MET A 136 45.72 -19.54 7.59
N SER A 137 44.47 -19.53 7.12
CA SER A 137 43.82 -18.31 6.60
C SER A 137 43.61 -17.22 7.66
N ARG A 138 43.72 -17.53 8.97
CA ARG A 138 43.75 -16.50 10.03
C ARG A 138 45.03 -15.68 10.00
N GLY A 139 46.08 -16.10 9.30
CA GLY A 139 47.32 -15.32 9.16
C GLY A 139 47.15 -14.00 8.39
N VAL A 140 46.12 -13.88 7.56
CA VAL A 140 45.87 -12.67 6.74
C VAL A 140 44.82 -11.78 7.41
N GLN A 141 45.30 -10.78 8.14
CA GLN A 141 44.44 -9.83 8.87
C GLN A 141 44.11 -8.55 8.07
N HIS A 142 44.70 -8.37 6.88
CA HIS A 142 44.39 -7.23 6.02
C HIS A 142 43.00 -7.41 5.39
N PRO A 143 42.05 -6.46 5.55
CA PRO A 143 40.66 -6.59 5.11
C PRO A 143 40.47 -7.03 3.65
N VAL A 144 40.95 -6.25 2.69
CA VAL A 144 40.73 -6.53 1.25
C VAL A 144 41.34 -7.87 0.83
N ARG A 145 42.63 -8.07 1.10
CA ARG A 145 43.35 -9.31 0.79
C ARG A 145 42.74 -10.54 1.49
N GLY A 146 42.37 -10.40 2.75
CA GLY A 146 41.74 -11.46 3.54
C GLY A 146 40.35 -11.82 3.02
N LEU A 147 39.54 -10.83 2.65
CA LEU A 147 38.22 -11.04 2.04
C LEU A 147 38.34 -11.80 0.72
N PHE A 148 39.23 -11.39 -0.19
CA PHE A 148 39.42 -12.07 -1.47
C PHE A 148 40.05 -13.45 -1.33
N LEU A 149 40.96 -13.66 -0.38
CA LEU A 149 41.52 -14.98 -0.07
C LEU A 149 40.44 -15.94 0.48
N ARG A 150 39.59 -15.45 1.39
CA ARG A 150 38.49 -16.25 1.96
C ARG A 150 37.36 -16.50 0.98
N TYR A 151 37.10 -15.54 0.10
CA TYR A 151 36.20 -15.71 -1.04
C TYR A 151 36.76 -16.77 -2.00
N TYR A 152 38.06 -16.75 -2.27
CA TYR A 152 38.75 -17.77 -3.05
C TYR A 152 38.66 -19.16 -2.41
N LEU A 153 38.92 -19.27 -1.11
CA LEU A 153 38.80 -20.50 -0.34
C LEU A 153 37.40 -21.12 -0.49
N THR A 154 36.36 -20.31 -0.29
CA THR A 154 34.97 -20.78 -0.39
C THR A 154 34.62 -21.18 -1.83
N GLY A 155 35.11 -20.42 -2.82
CA GLY A 155 34.91 -20.72 -4.24
C GLY A 155 35.56 -22.04 -4.67
N GLN A 156 36.79 -22.32 -4.22
CA GLN A 156 37.52 -23.55 -4.56
C GLN A 156 37.01 -24.77 -3.77
N ALA A 157 36.61 -24.58 -2.51
CA ALA A 157 36.08 -25.65 -1.68
C ALA A 157 34.65 -26.07 -2.10
N ARG A 158 33.93 -25.24 -2.86
CA ARG A 158 32.50 -25.40 -3.19
C ARG A 158 32.11 -26.84 -3.56
N ASP A 159 32.79 -27.44 -4.53
CA ASP A 159 32.41 -28.73 -5.09
C ASP A 159 32.89 -29.93 -4.24
N HIS A 160 33.71 -29.67 -3.22
CA HIS A 160 34.41 -30.68 -2.41
C HIS A 160 34.02 -30.63 -0.93
N LEU A 161 32.95 -29.90 -0.58
CA LEU A 161 32.46 -29.83 0.80
C LEU A 161 31.83 -31.17 1.22
N PRO A 162 32.15 -31.69 2.42
CA PRO A 162 31.52 -32.87 2.98
C PRO A 162 29.99 -32.77 3.06
N THR A 163 29.28 -33.74 2.48
CA THR A 163 27.81 -33.88 2.55
C THR A 163 27.37 -35.19 3.20
N GLY A 164 28.32 -36.05 3.58
CA GLY A 164 28.04 -37.34 4.20
C GLY A 164 27.48 -37.22 5.63
N THR A 165 26.78 -38.26 6.07
CA THR A 165 26.30 -38.47 7.44
C THR A 165 27.20 -39.40 8.28
N SER A 166 28.23 -39.98 7.67
CA SER A 166 29.17 -40.90 8.34
C SER A 166 30.38 -40.14 8.92
N GLU A 167 30.80 -40.47 10.14
CA GLU A 167 32.00 -39.94 10.81
C GLU A 167 33.33 -40.48 10.23
N GLY A 168 33.39 -40.69 8.92
CA GLY A 168 34.63 -41.06 8.24
C GLY A 168 35.59 -39.87 8.06
N PRO A 169 36.82 -40.11 7.57
CA PRO A 169 37.79 -39.05 7.19
C PRO A 169 37.23 -38.02 6.18
N GLN A 170 36.14 -38.36 5.50
CA GLN A 170 35.43 -37.55 4.53
C GLN A 170 34.56 -36.43 5.16
N GLY A 171 34.34 -36.44 6.48
CA GLY A 171 33.65 -35.36 7.22
C GLY A 171 32.12 -35.37 7.13
N THR A 172 31.47 -34.57 7.98
CA THR A 172 30.01 -34.46 8.07
C THR A 172 29.47 -33.15 7.50
N ILE A 173 28.16 -33.10 7.21
CA ILE A 173 27.49 -31.85 6.84
C ILE A 173 27.63 -30.74 7.90
N GLN A 174 27.72 -31.11 9.18
CA GLN A 174 27.96 -30.18 10.29
C GLN A 174 29.35 -29.54 10.21
N ASP A 175 30.37 -30.30 9.79
CA ASP A 175 31.71 -29.77 9.58
C ASP A 175 31.72 -28.72 8.46
N SER A 176 30.97 -28.96 7.38
CA SER A 176 30.76 -27.99 6.29
C SER A 176 30.05 -26.72 6.76
N ILE A 177 28.99 -26.85 7.57
CA ILE A 177 28.28 -25.71 8.16
C ILE A 177 29.21 -24.90 9.06
N ASN A 178 29.95 -25.56 9.96
CA ASN A 178 30.89 -24.91 10.87
C ASN A 178 32.03 -24.21 10.11
N PHE A 179 32.51 -24.81 9.03
CA PHE A 179 33.52 -24.22 8.16
C PHE A 179 33.02 -22.92 7.51
N ILE A 180 31.83 -22.94 6.92
CA ILE A 180 31.25 -21.76 6.27
C ILE A 180 30.89 -20.67 7.31
N LEU A 181 30.32 -21.04 8.46
CA LEU A 181 30.01 -20.10 9.54
C LEU A 181 31.27 -19.43 10.09
N THR A 182 32.34 -20.21 10.33
CA THR A 182 33.62 -19.65 10.78
C THR A 182 34.21 -18.71 9.73
N ASN A 183 34.11 -19.07 8.45
CA ASN A 183 34.57 -18.21 7.38
C ASN A 183 33.76 -16.91 7.29
N PHE A 184 32.43 -17.01 7.42
CA PHE A 184 31.53 -15.87 7.47
C PHE A 184 31.86 -14.92 8.63
N VAL A 185 32.08 -15.45 9.83
CA VAL A 185 32.47 -14.67 11.02
C VAL A 185 33.76 -13.89 10.75
N GLU A 186 34.79 -14.55 10.22
CA GLU A 186 36.07 -13.90 9.93
C GLU A 186 35.97 -12.90 8.77
N MET A 187 35.19 -13.18 7.73
CA MET A 187 34.92 -12.23 6.65
C MET A 187 34.16 -11.00 7.16
N ASN A 188 33.15 -11.18 8.01
CA ASN A 188 32.43 -10.07 8.64
C ASN A 188 33.37 -9.22 9.51
N LYS A 189 34.23 -9.84 10.32
CA LYS A 189 35.25 -9.12 11.11
C LYS A 189 36.20 -8.31 10.23
N LEU A 190 36.69 -8.88 9.13
CA LEU A 190 37.57 -8.18 8.19
C LEU A 190 36.84 -7.01 7.52
N TRP A 191 35.58 -7.21 7.13
CA TRP A 191 34.78 -6.19 6.49
C TRP A 191 34.45 -5.02 7.43
N VAL A 192 34.09 -5.29 8.69
CA VAL A 192 33.90 -4.26 9.71
C VAL A 192 35.22 -3.57 10.04
N ARG A 193 36.32 -4.32 10.12
CA ARG A 193 37.66 -3.74 10.35
C ARG A 193 38.06 -2.75 9.25
N TYR A 194 37.66 -3.00 8.00
CA TYR A 194 37.94 -2.09 6.90
C TYR A 194 37.41 -0.68 7.15
N GLN A 195 36.29 -0.54 7.88
CA GLN A 195 35.74 0.77 8.26
C GLN A 195 36.75 1.65 9.00
N HIS A 196 37.60 1.03 9.82
CA HIS A 196 38.56 1.67 10.71
C HIS A 196 39.99 1.73 10.13
N GLN A 197 40.21 1.20 8.93
CA GLN A 197 41.51 1.25 8.27
C GLN A 197 41.68 2.58 7.53
N GLY A 198 42.85 3.21 7.67
CA GLY A 198 43.18 4.45 6.95
C GLY A 198 42.74 5.73 7.67
N HIS A 199 42.79 6.87 6.97
CA HIS A 199 42.50 8.17 7.58
C HIS A 199 40.99 8.37 7.77
N SER A 200 40.60 9.10 8.83
CA SER A 200 39.21 9.50 9.07
C SER A 200 38.53 10.27 7.92
N ARG A 201 39.28 11.00 7.07
CA ARG A 201 38.74 11.79 5.95
C ARG A 201 38.15 10.93 4.83
N GLU A 202 38.65 9.70 4.68
CA GLU A 202 38.23 8.75 3.64
C GLU A 202 37.06 7.85 4.11
N ARG A 203 36.38 8.19 5.22
CA ARG A 203 35.30 7.37 5.78
C ARG A 203 34.15 7.15 4.80
N GLU A 204 33.75 8.18 4.06
CA GLU A 204 32.67 8.09 3.06
C GLU A 204 33.07 7.22 1.87
N GLN A 205 34.29 7.42 1.34
CA GLN A 205 34.85 6.58 0.29
C GLN A 205 34.90 5.10 0.71
N ARG A 206 35.36 4.81 1.93
CA ARG A 206 35.36 3.45 2.47
C ARG A 206 33.95 2.87 2.60
N THR A 207 32.97 3.70 2.95
CA THR A 207 31.58 3.24 3.04
C THR A 207 31.07 2.79 1.67
N GLN A 208 31.42 3.51 0.60
CA GLN A 208 31.11 3.11 -0.78
C GLN A 208 31.86 1.85 -1.20
N GLU A 209 33.16 1.79 -0.94
CA GLU A 209 34.03 0.63 -1.19
C GLU A 209 33.56 -0.62 -0.42
N ARG A 210 33.05 -0.46 0.80
CA ARG A 210 32.46 -1.54 1.60
C ARG A 210 31.20 -2.10 0.98
N ARG A 211 30.34 -1.26 0.39
CA ARG A 211 29.13 -1.69 -0.34
C ARG A 211 29.49 -2.50 -1.59
N GLU A 212 30.64 -2.25 -2.22
CA GLU A 212 31.09 -3.09 -3.33
C GLU A 212 31.54 -4.48 -2.85
N LEU A 213 32.18 -4.54 -1.67
CA LEU A 213 32.71 -5.77 -1.08
C LEU A 213 31.67 -6.59 -0.31
N GLU A 214 30.48 -6.04 -0.02
CA GLU A 214 29.45 -6.70 0.77
C GLU A 214 28.99 -8.03 0.14
N LEU A 215 28.93 -8.08 -1.20
CA LEU A 215 28.57 -9.26 -1.98
C LEU A 215 29.48 -10.46 -1.69
N LEU A 216 30.77 -10.21 -1.38
CA LEU A 216 31.71 -11.28 -1.03
C LEU A 216 31.32 -11.94 0.28
N VAL A 217 30.90 -11.15 1.27
CA VAL A 217 30.44 -11.66 2.57
C VAL A 217 29.11 -12.39 2.40
N GLY A 218 28.17 -11.81 1.63
CA GLY A 218 26.86 -12.38 1.35
C GLY A 218 26.93 -13.74 0.62
N SER A 219 27.96 -13.99 -0.18
CA SER A 219 28.16 -15.27 -0.86
C SER A 219 28.23 -16.47 0.09
N ASN A 220 28.73 -16.29 1.33
CA ASN A 220 28.74 -17.36 2.33
C ASN A 220 27.31 -17.73 2.76
N ILE A 221 26.42 -16.75 2.88
CA ILE A 221 25.02 -16.98 3.25
C ILE A 221 24.29 -17.69 2.11
N VAL A 222 24.55 -17.30 0.87
CA VAL A 222 24.07 -18.01 -0.33
C VAL A 222 24.56 -19.45 -0.36
N ARG A 223 25.80 -19.70 0.11
CA ARG A 223 26.30 -21.06 0.19
C ARG A 223 25.60 -21.87 1.27
N LEU A 224 25.31 -21.26 2.43
CA LEU A 224 24.56 -21.93 3.49
C LEU A 224 23.15 -22.31 3.02
N SER A 225 22.43 -21.48 2.27
CA SER A 225 21.07 -21.85 1.82
C SER A 225 21.01 -23.05 0.88
N GLN A 226 22.13 -23.41 0.22
CA GLN A 226 22.20 -24.56 -0.68
C GLN A 226 22.40 -25.90 0.05
N LEU A 227 22.73 -25.89 1.34
CA LEU A 227 23.23 -27.07 2.07
C LEU A 227 22.33 -27.53 3.22
N VAL A 228 21.13 -26.96 3.37
CA VAL A 228 20.46 -26.89 4.68
C VAL A 228 19.02 -27.39 4.63
N ASP A 229 18.64 -28.08 5.72
CA ASP A 229 17.28 -28.46 6.07
C ASP A 229 16.72 -27.53 7.17
N LEU A 230 15.39 -27.49 7.34
CA LEU A 230 14.73 -26.60 8.30
C LEU A 230 15.27 -26.74 9.74
N ASP A 231 15.50 -27.97 10.21
CA ASP A 231 15.96 -28.23 11.57
C ASP A 231 17.39 -27.74 11.81
N THR A 232 18.28 -27.93 10.84
CA THR A 232 19.67 -27.44 10.92
C THR A 232 19.72 -25.92 10.84
N TYR A 233 18.85 -25.31 10.03
CA TYR A 233 18.69 -23.86 9.97
C TYR A 233 18.28 -23.27 11.33
N LYS A 234 17.22 -23.82 11.94
CA LYS A 234 16.66 -23.34 13.21
C LYS A 234 17.62 -23.55 14.39
N ALA A 235 18.28 -24.70 14.45
CA ALA A 235 19.10 -25.08 15.60
C ALA A 235 20.51 -24.48 15.59
N SER A 236 21.13 -24.31 14.42
CA SER A 236 22.57 -24.01 14.34
C SER A 236 22.91 -22.77 13.52
N ILE A 237 22.33 -22.62 12.32
CA ILE A 237 22.77 -21.59 11.36
C ILE A 237 22.21 -20.22 11.72
N LEU A 238 20.88 -20.11 11.87
CA LEU A 238 20.26 -18.82 12.14
C LEU A 238 20.73 -18.22 13.48
N PRO A 239 20.81 -18.96 14.60
CA PRO A 239 21.36 -18.42 15.85
C PRO A 239 22.78 -17.89 15.69
N ALA A 240 23.66 -18.62 15.00
CA ALA A 240 25.05 -18.20 14.79
C ALA A 240 25.15 -16.94 13.91
N LEU A 241 24.34 -16.85 12.85
CA LEU A 241 24.29 -15.65 11.99
C LEU A 241 23.77 -14.44 12.77
N LEU A 242 22.67 -14.58 13.52
CA LEU A 242 22.07 -13.50 14.31
C LEU A 242 22.98 -13.04 15.44
N GLU A 243 23.68 -13.96 16.11
CA GLU A 243 24.67 -13.62 17.13
C GLU A 243 25.76 -12.70 16.56
N GLN A 244 26.31 -13.04 15.38
CA GLN A 244 27.32 -12.21 14.72
C GLN A 244 26.79 -10.85 14.29
N ILE A 245 25.55 -10.79 13.80
CA ILE A 245 24.90 -9.54 13.39
C ILE A 245 24.71 -8.63 14.61
N VAL A 246 24.26 -9.16 15.75
CA VAL A 246 24.10 -8.35 16.97
C VAL A 246 25.45 -7.90 17.53
N GLN A 247 26.46 -8.78 17.51
CA GLN A 247 27.80 -8.50 18.05
C GLN A 247 28.61 -7.51 17.20
N CYS A 248 28.40 -7.45 15.87
CA CYS A 248 29.24 -6.62 15.01
C CYS A 248 29.05 -5.10 15.24
N ARG A 249 27.89 -4.67 15.75
CA ARG A 249 27.52 -3.28 16.08
C ARG A 249 27.74 -2.23 14.96
N ASP A 250 28.03 -2.69 13.73
CA ASP A 250 28.22 -1.85 12.55
C ASP A 250 26.92 -1.77 11.75
N VAL A 251 26.45 -0.54 11.52
CA VAL A 251 25.14 -0.25 10.92
C VAL A 251 25.02 -0.85 9.52
N LEU A 252 26.01 -0.60 8.67
CA LEU A 252 26.02 -1.06 7.27
C LEU A 252 26.02 -2.59 7.19
N ALA A 253 26.84 -3.24 8.01
CA ALA A 253 26.88 -4.69 8.05
C ALA A 253 25.57 -5.29 8.55
N GLN A 254 24.96 -4.72 9.60
CA GLN A 254 23.68 -5.20 10.12
C GLN A 254 22.56 -5.10 9.08
N GLU A 255 22.45 -3.96 8.37
CA GLU A 255 21.47 -3.75 7.32
C GLU A 255 21.60 -4.76 6.19
N TYR A 256 22.80 -4.87 5.62
CA TYR A 256 23.06 -5.76 4.50
C TYR A 256 22.88 -7.23 4.86
N LEU A 257 23.44 -7.69 5.97
CA LEU A 257 23.43 -9.11 6.32
C LEU A 257 22.00 -9.60 6.64
N LEU A 258 21.19 -8.78 7.30
CA LEU A 258 19.78 -9.11 7.51
C LEU A 258 18.99 -9.12 6.20
N GLU A 259 19.22 -8.15 5.31
CA GLU A 259 18.60 -8.13 3.99
C GLU A 259 18.97 -9.38 3.17
N VAL A 260 20.22 -9.83 3.24
CA VAL A 260 20.66 -11.07 2.57
C VAL A 260 19.99 -12.30 3.18
N ILE A 261 19.91 -12.41 4.51
CA ILE A 261 19.19 -13.52 5.17
C ILE A 261 17.73 -13.54 4.69
N THR A 262 17.06 -12.39 4.69
CA THR A 262 15.67 -12.23 4.23
C THR A 262 15.49 -12.44 2.73
N LYS A 263 16.54 -12.49 1.89
CA LYS A 263 16.44 -12.74 0.44
C LYS A 263 16.86 -14.14 0.01
N VAL A 264 17.82 -14.71 0.74
CA VAL A 264 18.52 -15.94 0.33
C VAL A 264 17.86 -17.20 0.86
N PHE A 265 17.29 -17.15 2.06
CA PHE A 265 16.60 -18.31 2.63
C PHE A 265 15.14 -18.40 2.14
N PRO A 266 14.57 -19.61 2.02
CA PRO A 266 13.15 -19.79 1.69
C PRO A 266 12.20 -19.19 2.73
N ASP A 267 10.98 -18.85 2.29
CA ASP A 267 9.95 -18.24 3.14
C ASP A 267 9.48 -19.17 4.27
N GLU A 268 9.41 -20.48 4.01
CA GLU A 268 9.10 -21.52 5.00
C GLU A 268 10.03 -21.46 6.22
N TYR A 269 11.31 -21.17 5.99
CA TYR A 269 12.31 -21.11 7.08
C TYR A 269 12.09 -19.87 7.93
N HIS A 270 11.72 -18.75 7.30
CA HIS A 270 11.37 -17.53 8.00
C HIS A 270 10.14 -17.73 8.87
N LEU A 271 9.07 -18.36 8.37
CA LEU A 271 7.84 -18.64 9.13
C LEU A 271 8.11 -19.33 10.50
N HIS A 272 8.97 -20.34 10.51
CA HIS A 272 9.30 -21.08 11.74
C HIS A 272 10.31 -20.39 12.68
N THR A 273 10.89 -19.27 12.25
CA THR A 273 11.98 -18.58 12.97
C THR A 273 11.73 -17.09 13.20
N LEU A 274 10.52 -16.60 12.92
CA LEU A 274 10.16 -15.18 13.05
C LEU A 274 10.43 -14.64 14.45
N ASP A 275 10.06 -15.39 15.50
CA ASP A 275 10.26 -14.97 16.88
C ASP A 275 11.73 -14.70 17.19
N LEU A 276 12.61 -15.61 16.73
CA LEU A 276 14.05 -15.48 16.94
C LEU A 276 14.61 -14.30 16.12
N MET A 277 14.16 -14.13 14.89
CA MET A 277 14.62 -13.05 14.02
C MET A 277 14.18 -11.67 14.55
N LEU A 278 12.90 -11.49 14.86
CA LEU A 278 12.33 -10.24 15.36
C LEU A 278 12.90 -9.85 16.73
N THR A 279 13.09 -10.82 17.63
CA THR A 279 13.72 -10.57 18.94
C THR A 279 15.16 -10.05 18.79
N ASN A 280 15.92 -10.59 17.84
CA ASN A 280 17.29 -10.13 17.58
C ASN A 280 17.33 -8.79 16.82
N ILE A 281 16.35 -8.52 15.95
CA ILE A 281 16.16 -7.20 15.30
C ILE A 281 15.97 -6.10 16.36
N GLY A 282 15.26 -6.40 17.45
CA GLY A 282 15.12 -5.50 18.60
C GLY A 282 16.44 -5.09 19.26
N ARG A 283 17.52 -5.89 19.12
CA ARG A 283 18.84 -5.67 19.76
C ARG A 283 19.90 -5.02 18.87
N LEU A 284 19.58 -4.68 17.62
CA LEU A 284 20.49 -4.04 16.67
C LEU A 284 20.91 -2.62 17.07
N ASN A 285 21.84 -2.00 16.34
CA ASN A 285 22.18 -0.59 16.54
C ASN A 285 20.95 0.31 16.24
N PRO A 286 20.69 1.38 17.01
CA PRO A 286 19.58 2.32 16.75
C PRO A 286 19.62 3.01 15.39
N HIS A 287 20.82 3.18 14.80
CA HIS A 287 20.98 3.85 13.50
C HIS A 287 20.68 2.96 12.30
N VAL A 288 20.38 1.68 12.50
CA VAL A 288 19.97 0.74 11.45
C VAL A 288 18.57 1.10 10.97
N ASP A 289 18.37 1.18 9.65
CA ASP A 289 17.04 1.33 9.06
C ASP A 289 16.24 0.02 9.19
N LEU A 290 15.64 -0.16 10.36
CA LEU A 290 14.79 -1.29 10.71
C LEU A 290 13.54 -1.37 9.84
N LYS A 291 13.01 -0.21 9.42
CA LYS A 291 11.81 -0.13 8.60
C LYS A 291 12.02 -0.90 7.31
N LYS A 292 13.14 -0.67 6.62
CA LYS A 292 13.44 -1.38 5.35
C LYS A 292 13.48 -2.90 5.54
N ILE A 293 14.07 -3.38 6.64
CA ILE A 293 14.23 -4.82 6.93
C ILE A 293 12.88 -5.47 7.26
N VAL A 294 12.13 -4.87 8.19
CA VAL A 294 10.85 -5.42 8.65
C VAL A 294 9.78 -5.35 7.56
N ILE A 295 9.66 -4.22 6.84
CA ILE A 295 8.77 -4.11 5.68
C ILE A 295 9.15 -5.13 4.62
N GLY A 296 10.44 -5.26 4.29
CA GLY A 296 10.91 -6.25 3.31
C GLY A 296 10.55 -7.69 3.68
N LEU A 297 10.62 -8.05 4.97
CA LEU A 297 10.21 -9.37 5.47
C LEU A 297 8.68 -9.56 5.35
N MET A 298 7.90 -8.55 5.75
CA MET A 298 6.44 -8.61 5.71
C MET A 298 5.89 -8.66 4.28
N ASP A 299 6.43 -7.84 3.37
CA ASP A 299 6.05 -7.84 1.96
C ASP A 299 6.37 -9.19 1.30
N ARG A 300 7.52 -9.78 1.66
CA ARG A 300 7.92 -11.09 1.14
C ARG A 300 6.96 -12.18 1.59
N LEU A 301 6.66 -12.27 2.90
CA LEU A 301 5.70 -13.24 3.44
C LEU A 301 4.27 -13.00 2.93
N SER A 302 3.89 -11.74 2.76
CA SER A 302 2.60 -11.38 2.16
C SER A 302 2.51 -11.85 0.71
N SER A 303 3.60 -11.71 -0.08
CA SER A 303 3.62 -12.19 -1.47
C SER A 303 3.57 -13.72 -1.56
N TYR A 304 4.20 -14.40 -0.60
CA TYR A 304 4.16 -15.86 -0.49
C TYR A 304 2.73 -16.36 -0.21
N ALA A 305 2.02 -15.72 0.72
CA ALA A 305 0.62 -16.04 1.02
C ALA A 305 -0.31 -15.87 -0.19
N VAL A 306 -0.11 -14.83 -0.99
CA VAL A 306 -0.93 -14.55 -2.19
C VAL A 306 -0.62 -15.52 -3.34
N ARG A 307 0.61 -16.06 -3.40
CA ARG A 307 1.02 -16.95 -4.51
C ARG A 307 0.26 -18.28 -4.55
N ASP A 308 -0.24 -18.71 -3.39
CA ASP A 308 -0.99 -19.96 -3.24
C ASP A 308 -2.52 -19.76 -3.30
N GLU A 309 -3.00 -18.51 -3.36
CA GLU A 309 -4.42 -18.24 -3.61
C GLU A 309 -4.79 -18.52 -5.07
N THR A 310 -5.40 -19.69 -5.32
CA THR A 310 -6.23 -19.87 -6.52
C THR A 310 -7.31 -18.80 -6.50
N THR A 311 -7.47 -18.06 -7.60
CA THR A 311 -8.40 -16.95 -7.77
C THR A 311 -9.81 -17.32 -7.28
N GLU A 312 -10.14 -17.01 -6.03
CA GLU A 312 -11.51 -17.21 -5.53
C GLU A 312 -12.44 -16.23 -6.25
N ASP A 313 -13.66 -16.68 -6.59
CA ASP A 313 -14.69 -15.85 -7.21
C ASP A 313 -14.97 -14.60 -6.36
N SER A 314 -14.94 -13.42 -6.98
CA SER A 314 -15.14 -12.13 -6.30
C SER A 314 -16.49 -12.00 -5.57
N ALA A 315 -17.49 -12.80 -5.96
CA ALA A 315 -18.79 -12.87 -5.28
C ALA A 315 -18.70 -13.60 -3.93
N LYS A 316 -17.96 -14.71 -3.86
CA LYS A 316 -17.77 -15.48 -2.62
C LYS A 316 -16.95 -14.70 -1.59
N ARG A 317 -15.99 -13.89 -2.06
CA ARG A 317 -15.24 -12.96 -1.21
C ARG A 317 -16.16 -11.93 -0.55
N LYS A 318 -17.11 -11.35 -1.29
CA LYS A 318 -18.08 -10.39 -0.75
C LYS A 318 -18.98 -11.00 0.32
N GLU A 319 -19.50 -12.21 0.09
CA GLU A 319 -20.35 -12.90 1.08
C GLU A 319 -19.58 -13.20 2.38
N LYS A 320 -18.35 -13.73 2.27
CA LYS A 320 -17.47 -13.96 3.45
C LYS A 320 -17.17 -12.67 4.20
N GLU A 321 -16.92 -11.57 3.49
CA GLU A 321 -16.69 -10.24 4.07
C GLU A 321 -17.94 -9.73 4.81
N GLU A 322 -19.13 -9.85 4.21
CA GLU A 322 -20.40 -9.42 4.82
C GLU A 322 -20.70 -10.24 6.10
N GLU A 323 -20.45 -11.54 6.08
CA GLU A 323 -20.53 -12.40 7.28
C GLU A 323 -19.51 -12.01 8.34
N ALA A 324 -18.30 -11.61 7.95
CA ALA A 324 -17.29 -11.12 8.87
C ALA A 324 -17.69 -9.79 9.52
N VAL A 325 -18.28 -8.86 8.77
CA VAL A 325 -18.83 -7.60 9.30
C VAL A 325 -19.95 -7.88 10.30
N ALA A 326 -20.88 -8.78 9.96
CA ALA A 326 -21.97 -9.15 10.84
C ALA A 326 -21.45 -9.76 12.16
N ARG A 327 -20.42 -10.63 12.08
CA ARG A 327 -19.76 -11.19 13.27
C ARG A 327 -19.08 -10.13 14.13
N LEU A 328 -18.36 -9.18 13.52
CA LEU A 328 -17.68 -8.11 14.24
C LEU A 328 -18.69 -7.21 14.95
N LEU A 329 -19.73 -6.76 14.25
CA LEU A 329 -20.78 -5.91 14.84
C LEU A 329 -21.56 -6.66 15.94
N GLY A 330 -21.82 -7.96 15.76
CA GLY A 330 -22.43 -8.79 16.79
C GLY A 330 -21.58 -8.91 18.06
N LYS A 331 -20.25 -9.05 17.92
CA LYS A 331 -19.33 -9.06 19.07
C LYS A 331 -19.32 -7.72 19.82
N LEU A 332 -19.35 -6.60 19.10
CA LEU A 332 -19.39 -5.26 19.69
C LEU A 332 -20.69 -5.00 20.47
N GLN A 333 -21.84 -5.45 19.96
CA GLN A 333 -23.11 -5.34 20.68
C GLN A 333 -23.12 -6.18 21.97
N VAL A 334 -22.41 -7.32 21.98
CA VAL A 334 -22.27 -8.16 23.18
C VAL A 334 -21.27 -7.58 24.18
N SER A 335 -20.24 -6.85 23.75
CA SER A 335 -19.33 -6.13 24.66
C SER A 335 -20.00 -4.93 25.30
N ASP A 336 -20.75 -4.12 24.52
CA ASP A 336 -21.52 -2.98 25.06
C ASP A 336 -22.62 -3.43 26.04
N GLY A 337 -23.20 -4.61 25.82
CA GLY A 337 -24.17 -5.21 26.74
C GLY A 337 -23.58 -5.74 28.06
N LYS A 338 -22.27 -6.07 28.09
CA LYS A 338 -21.58 -6.55 29.30
C LYS A 338 -21.12 -5.42 30.21
N GLU A 339 -20.81 -4.25 29.67
CA GLU A 339 -20.44 -3.08 30.49
C GLU A 339 -21.63 -2.49 31.26
N ALA A 340 -22.87 -2.78 30.84
CA ALA A 340 -24.08 -2.31 31.52
C ALA A 340 -24.57 -3.19 32.70
N GLN A 341 -23.89 -4.30 33.01
CA GLN A 341 -24.33 -5.27 34.05
C GLN A 341 -23.31 -5.61 35.15
N GLU A 342 -22.23 -4.82 35.32
CA GLU A 342 -21.40 -4.93 36.53
C GLU A 342 -21.84 -3.93 37.61
N ASN A 343 -22.97 -4.23 38.25
CA ASN A 343 -23.23 -3.83 39.63
C ASN A 343 -24.16 -4.85 40.29
N GLY A 344 -23.57 -5.82 40.99
CA GLY A 344 -24.26 -6.59 42.02
C GLY A 344 -24.25 -8.11 41.85
N THR A 345 -23.39 -8.74 42.66
CA THR A 345 -23.57 -10.08 43.27
C THR A 345 -23.23 -11.32 42.44
N LYS A 346 -22.16 -12.01 42.87
CA LYS A 346 -21.84 -13.41 42.52
C LYS A 346 -23.02 -14.33 42.86
N PRO A 347 -23.24 -15.39 42.06
CA PRO A 347 -23.12 -16.73 42.62
C PRO A 347 -22.38 -17.74 41.72
N GLU A 348 -21.91 -18.79 42.37
CA GLU A 348 -21.12 -19.91 41.87
C GLU A 348 -21.90 -20.88 40.96
N THR A 349 -21.14 -21.49 40.05
CA THR A 349 -21.27 -22.85 39.45
C THR A 349 -22.59 -23.26 38.79
N ALA A 350 -22.54 -23.42 37.46
CA ALA A 350 -23.18 -24.52 36.75
C ALA A 350 -22.31 -24.92 35.55
N GLU A 351 -21.92 -26.19 35.53
CA GLU A 351 -21.17 -26.87 34.49
C GLU A 351 -21.96 -26.99 33.17
N GLY A 352 -21.23 -27.10 32.05
CA GLY A 352 -21.71 -27.84 30.88
C GLY A 352 -22.20 -27.01 29.69
N ALA A 353 -21.32 -26.21 29.09
CA ALA A 353 -21.45 -25.86 27.66
C ALA A 353 -20.28 -26.52 26.91
N LYS A 354 -20.63 -27.46 26.02
CA LYS A 354 -19.71 -28.08 25.05
C LYS A 354 -18.91 -26.99 24.32
N PRO A 355 -17.64 -27.23 23.94
CA PRO A 355 -16.95 -26.33 23.03
C PRO A 355 -17.74 -26.35 21.71
N GLU A 356 -18.39 -25.24 21.36
CA GLU A 356 -18.89 -25.04 20.01
C GLU A 356 -17.69 -25.13 19.08
N GLU A 357 -17.76 -26.14 18.20
CA GLU A 357 -16.83 -26.39 17.13
C GLU A 357 -16.62 -25.11 16.33
N ALA A 358 -15.37 -24.67 16.24
CA ALA A 358 -14.96 -23.61 15.33
C ALA A 358 -15.46 -23.97 13.93
N PRO A 359 -16.17 -23.07 13.22
CA PRO A 359 -16.58 -23.34 11.86
C PRO A 359 -15.32 -23.54 11.03
N THR A 360 -15.22 -24.74 10.47
CA THR A 360 -14.20 -25.25 9.56
C THR A 360 -13.39 -24.15 8.86
N ASN A 361 -12.14 -23.97 9.32
CA ASN A 361 -11.12 -23.20 8.61
C ASN A 361 -11.04 -23.71 7.16
N GLY A 362 -11.28 -22.81 6.22
CA GLY A 362 -10.91 -23.06 4.83
C GLY A 362 -9.39 -23.22 4.79
N THR A 363 -8.94 -24.43 4.50
CA THR A 363 -7.53 -24.79 4.29
C THR A 363 -6.89 -23.79 3.33
N LYS A 364 -6.06 -22.88 3.84
CA LYS A 364 -5.20 -22.06 2.98
C LYS A 364 -3.97 -22.90 2.62
N PRO A 365 -3.65 -23.11 1.34
CA PRO A 365 -2.37 -23.70 0.98
C PRO A 365 -1.28 -22.65 1.28
N GLY A 366 -0.22 -23.03 2.01
CA GLY A 366 1.00 -22.23 2.14
C GLY A 366 1.42 -21.83 3.56
N ILE A 367 0.50 -21.50 4.48
CA ILE A 367 0.84 -21.14 5.87
C ILE A 367 0.23 -22.15 6.83
N PRO A 368 1.02 -22.84 7.67
CA PRO A 368 0.48 -23.70 8.72
C PRO A 368 -0.42 -22.91 9.69
N ASP A 369 -1.64 -23.39 9.93
CA ASP A 369 -2.63 -22.80 10.87
C ASP A 369 -2.06 -22.61 12.29
N ASP A 370 -1.01 -23.36 12.63
CA ASP A 370 -0.31 -23.28 13.92
C ASP A 370 0.43 -21.94 14.12
N ILE A 371 0.74 -21.20 13.04
CA ILE A 371 1.51 -19.95 13.11
C ILE A 371 0.60 -18.75 12.86
N LYS A 372 0.23 -18.07 13.94
CA LYS A 372 -0.52 -16.81 13.88
C LYS A 372 0.40 -15.63 13.56
N LEU A 373 0.74 -15.47 12.29
CA LEU A 373 1.70 -14.48 11.80
C LEU A 373 1.36 -13.05 12.24
N TYR A 374 0.09 -12.66 12.12
CA TYR A 374 -0.33 -11.31 12.48
C TYR A 374 -0.08 -11.02 13.97
N GLU A 375 -0.45 -11.92 14.88
CA GLU A 375 -0.27 -11.71 16.33
C GLU A 375 1.22 -11.55 16.68
N ILE A 376 2.09 -12.41 16.10
CA ILE A 376 3.54 -12.35 16.29
C ILE A 376 4.10 -11.02 15.78
N PHE A 377 3.77 -10.63 14.54
CA PHE A 377 4.26 -9.37 13.98
C PHE A 377 3.72 -8.15 14.72
N TYR A 378 2.45 -8.16 15.12
CA TYR A 378 1.83 -7.06 15.84
C TYR A 378 2.52 -6.84 17.19
N ASP A 379 2.65 -7.89 18.02
CA ASP A 379 3.28 -7.79 19.33
C ASP A 379 4.74 -7.33 19.21
N GLN A 380 5.48 -7.89 18.25
CA GLN A 380 6.89 -7.53 18.05
C GLN A 380 7.06 -6.11 17.49
N VAL A 381 6.22 -5.66 16.55
CA VAL A 381 6.27 -4.29 16.03
C VAL A 381 5.90 -3.30 17.12
N VAL A 382 4.87 -3.58 17.93
CA VAL A 382 4.49 -2.72 19.07
C VAL A 382 5.61 -2.65 20.10
N ASN A 383 6.23 -3.79 20.44
CA ASN A 383 7.39 -3.84 21.33
C ASN A 383 8.59 -3.07 20.75
N LEU A 384 8.82 -3.16 19.44
CA LEU A 384 9.89 -2.44 18.75
C LEU A 384 9.68 -0.92 18.79
N ILE A 385 8.45 -0.46 18.56
CA ILE A 385 8.08 0.96 18.63
C ILE A 385 8.28 1.47 20.06
N LYS A 386 7.81 0.73 21.08
CA LYS A 386 7.95 1.11 22.50
C LYS A 386 9.40 1.17 22.96
N THR A 387 10.25 0.23 22.52
CA THR A 387 11.64 0.12 22.97
C THR A 387 12.58 1.13 22.32
N ARG A 388 12.33 1.53 21.06
CA ARG A 388 13.25 2.38 20.30
C ARG A 388 12.81 3.83 20.11
N GLY A 389 11.53 4.16 20.28
CA GLY A 389 11.03 5.52 20.04
C GLY A 389 11.25 5.95 18.57
N LEU A 390 10.70 5.16 17.64
CA LEU A 390 10.82 5.43 16.21
C LEU A 390 10.13 6.75 15.81
N PRO A 391 10.61 7.44 14.76
CA PRO A 391 9.86 8.55 14.16
C PRO A 391 8.44 8.10 13.78
N ILE A 392 7.47 9.02 13.90
CA ILE A 392 6.06 8.74 13.60
C ILE A 392 5.89 8.28 12.15
N GLN A 393 6.64 8.86 11.22
CA GLN A 393 6.62 8.46 9.81
C GLN A 393 6.94 6.97 9.63
N ASP A 394 7.97 6.48 10.31
CA ASP A 394 8.42 5.08 10.19
C ASP A 394 7.46 4.15 10.95
N THR A 395 6.91 4.62 12.07
CA THR A 395 5.85 3.91 12.79
C THR A 395 4.64 3.69 11.88
N ILE A 396 4.12 4.73 11.24
CA ILE A 396 2.98 4.63 10.32
C ILE A 396 3.33 3.74 9.13
N ALA A 397 4.56 3.81 8.58
CA ALA A 397 4.99 2.94 7.50
C ALA A 397 4.93 1.45 7.88
N LEU A 398 5.35 1.10 9.10
CA LEU A 398 5.22 -0.27 9.63
C LEU A 398 3.74 -0.67 9.81
N LEU A 399 2.88 0.24 10.26
CA LEU A 399 1.44 -0.01 10.35
C LEU A 399 0.81 -0.25 8.96
N VAL A 400 1.25 0.46 7.92
CA VAL A 400 0.81 0.21 6.54
C VAL A 400 1.16 -1.21 6.10
N SER A 401 2.40 -1.65 6.35
CA SER A 401 2.78 -3.03 6.04
C SER A 401 1.99 -4.05 6.88
N LEU A 402 1.66 -3.74 8.14
CA LEU A 402 0.85 -4.63 9.00
C LEU A 402 -0.58 -4.77 8.48
N VAL A 403 -1.19 -3.66 8.05
CA VAL A 403 -2.52 -3.69 7.43
C VAL A 403 -2.48 -4.48 6.12
N ASN A 404 -1.49 -4.25 5.25
CA ASN A 404 -1.36 -5.03 4.01
C ASN A 404 -1.16 -6.53 4.28
N LEU A 405 -0.36 -6.88 5.29
CA LEU A 405 -0.16 -8.26 5.73
C LEU A 405 -1.48 -8.88 6.21
N ALA A 406 -2.23 -8.17 7.07
CA ALA A 406 -3.52 -8.63 7.58
C ALA A 406 -4.54 -8.81 6.45
N LEU A 407 -4.62 -7.85 5.51
CA LEU A 407 -5.56 -7.88 4.39
C LEU A 407 -5.25 -9.01 3.41
N ASN A 408 -3.97 -9.30 3.16
CA ASN A 408 -3.56 -10.35 2.22
C ASN A 408 -3.62 -11.75 2.83
N ILE A 409 -3.25 -11.91 4.12
CA ILE A 409 -3.22 -13.22 4.77
C ILE A 409 -4.56 -13.58 5.41
N TYR A 410 -5.28 -12.63 6.00
CA TYR A 410 -6.51 -12.86 6.76
C TYR A 410 -7.62 -11.86 6.38
N PRO A 411 -8.12 -11.86 5.12
CA PRO A 411 -9.19 -10.97 4.70
C PRO A 411 -10.49 -11.13 5.51
N ASP A 412 -10.74 -12.33 6.05
CA ASP A 412 -11.96 -12.63 6.83
C ASP A 412 -11.90 -12.09 8.28
N ARG A 413 -10.73 -11.69 8.78
CA ARG A 413 -10.52 -11.25 10.17
C ARG A 413 -10.40 -9.73 10.25
N LEU A 414 -11.55 -9.06 10.21
CA LEU A 414 -11.65 -7.59 10.30
C LEU A 414 -11.07 -7.01 11.61
N GLU A 415 -11.07 -7.81 12.69
CA GLU A 415 -10.52 -7.44 14.01
C GLU A 415 -9.03 -7.01 13.93
N TYR A 416 -8.24 -7.68 13.08
CA TYR A 416 -6.81 -7.39 12.94
C TYR A 416 -6.57 -6.04 12.26
N VAL A 417 -7.39 -5.69 11.27
CA VAL A 417 -7.29 -4.39 10.61
C VAL A 417 -7.75 -3.29 11.56
N ASP A 418 -8.86 -3.51 12.28
CA ASP A 418 -9.36 -2.54 13.26
C ASP A 418 -8.36 -2.27 14.39
N GLN A 419 -7.70 -3.31 14.91
CA GLN A 419 -6.67 -3.18 15.93
C GLN A 419 -5.48 -2.30 15.47
N VAL A 420 -5.06 -2.42 14.20
CA VAL A 420 -4.00 -1.54 13.65
C VAL A 420 -4.51 -0.10 13.52
N LEU A 421 -5.76 0.09 13.10
CA LEU A 421 -6.37 1.42 12.98
C LEU A 421 -6.57 2.09 14.35
N GLU A 422 -6.94 1.33 15.37
CA GLU A 422 -7.03 1.79 16.75
C GLU A 422 -5.65 2.27 17.25
N TYR A 423 -4.62 1.45 17.08
CA TYR A 423 -3.26 1.82 17.46
C TYR A 423 -2.75 3.04 16.67
N ALA A 424 -3.07 3.13 15.38
CA ALA A 424 -2.75 4.30 14.55
C ALA A 424 -3.48 5.56 15.05
N SER A 425 -4.74 5.45 15.47
CA SER A 425 -5.52 6.56 16.03
C SER A 425 -4.92 7.06 17.33
N GLN A 426 -4.58 6.14 18.24
CA GLN A 426 -3.89 6.47 19.49
C GLN A 426 -2.57 7.20 19.22
N LYS A 427 -1.71 6.66 18.35
CA LYS A 427 -0.42 7.29 18.00
C LYS A 427 -0.58 8.63 17.30
N THR A 428 -1.57 8.78 16.43
CA THR A 428 -1.85 10.06 15.78
C THR A 428 -2.32 11.11 16.80
N SER A 429 -3.11 10.71 17.79
CA SER A 429 -3.59 11.61 18.85
C SER A 429 -2.46 12.03 19.81
N GLU A 430 -1.58 11.10 20.21
CA GLU A 430 -0.42 11.37 21.08
C GLU A 430 0.56 12.36 20.45
N HIS A 431 0.69 12.31 19.13
CA HIS A 431 1.64 13.10 18.36
C HIS A 431 0.99 14.24 17.55
N ALA A 432 -0.27 14.61 17.87
CA ALA A 432 -1.04 15.61 17.12
C ALA A 432 -0.34 16.98 17.04
N ASP A 433 0.37 17.38 18.11
CA ASP A 433 1.06 18.67 18.19
C ASP A 433 2.48 18.65 17.58
N GLN A 434 2.95 17.49 17.11
CA GLN A 434 4.31 17.35 16.59
C GLN A 434 4.39 17.65 15.09
N ALA A 435 5.38 18.46 14.70
CA ALA A 435 5.61 18.83 13.29
C ALA A 435 5.85 17.61 12.38
N ASP A 436 6.37 16.52 12.94
CA ASP A 436 6.69 15.28 12.22
C ASP A 436 5.44 14.60 11.63
N LEU A 437 4.27 14.71 12.27
CA LEU A 437 3.00 14.20 11.75
C LEU A 437 2.54 14.97 10.50
N HIS A 438 2.84 16.27 10.45
CA HIS A 438 2.51 17.13 9.32
C HIS A 438 3.52 17.05 8.17
N SER A 439 4.58 16.27 8.31
CA SER A 439 5.53 16.01 7.22
C SER A 439 4.81 15.36 6.03
N THR A 440 5.22 15.70 4.81
CA THR A 440 4.66 15.12 3.59
C THR A 440 4.75 13.59 3.55
N PRO A 441 5.84 12.94 3.99
CA PRO A 441 5.90 11.48 3.99
C PRO A 441 4.99 10.83 5.02
N ALA A 442 4.81 11.41 6.22
CA ALA A 442 3.89 10.87 7.23
C ALA A 442 2.44 10.93 6.73
N GLN A 443 2.05 12.03 6.09
CA GLN A 443 0.73 12.17 5.46
C GLN A 443 0.51 11.19 4.31
N GLN A 444 1.54 10.92 3.49
CA GLN A 444 1.46 9.91 2.43
C GLN A 444 1.32 8.50 3.00
N ASN A 445 2.08 8.15 4.04
CA ASN A 445 1.97 6.84 4.69
C ASN A 445 0.59 6.67 5.33
N LEU A 446 0.07 7.71 5.99
CA LEU A 446 -1.26 7.66 6.59
C LEU A 446 -2.38 7.60 5.54
N LEU A 447 -2.22 8.29 4.41
CA LEU A 447 -3.11 8.14 3.26
C LEU A 447 -3.07 6.69 2.76
N ASN A 448 -1.89 6.09 2.60
CA ASN A 448 -1.76 4.70 2.18
C ASN A 448 -2.40 3.73 3.20
N LEU A 449 -2.31 4.01 4.50
CA LEU A 449 -2.96 3.22 5.56
C LEU A 449 -4.48 3.21 5.41
N LEU A 450 -5.08 4.37 5.13
CA LEU A 450 -6.53 4.50 4.93
C LEU A 450 -6.98 3.95 3.57
N LEU A 451 -6.16 4.08 2.52
CA LEU A 451 -6.48 3.58 1.18
C LEU A 451 -6.31 2.06 1.06
N ALA A 452 -5.47 1.41 1.89
CA ALA A 452 -5.23 -0.02 1.81
C ALA A 452 -6.51 -0.86 1.96
N PRO A 453 -7.33 -0.70 3.03
CA PRO A 453 -8.62 -1.38 3.16
C PRO A 453 -9.58 -1.09 2.00
N LEU A 454 -9.63 0.14 1.51
CA LEU A 454 -10.53 0.54 0.42
C LEU A 454 -10.19 -0.11 -0.93
N ARG A 455 -8.93 -0.50 -1.14
CA ARG A 455 -8.45 -1.12 -2.38
C ARG A 455 -8.49 -2.64 -2.32
N SER A 456 -8.27 -3.23 -1.15
CA SER A 456 -8.19 -4.68 -0.98
C SER A 456 -9.55 -5.35 -0.84
N TYR A 457 -10.47 -4.75 -0.06
CA TYR A 457 -11.78 -5.34 0.19
C TYR A 457 -12.64 -5.27 -1.06
N ALA A 458 -13.42 -6.33 -1.29
CA ALA A 458 -14.33 -6.41 -2.42
C ALA A 458 -15.54 -5.47 -2.22
N SER A 459 -15.94 -5.23 -0.97
CA SER A 459 -16.97 -4.26 -0.60
C SER A 459 -16.39 -3.08 0.18
N ILE A 460 -16.65 -1.86 -0.31
CA ILE A 460 -16.28 -0.62 0.40
C ILE A 460 -16.96 -0.54 1.76
N PHE A 461 -18.17 -1.09 1.87
CA PHE A 461 -18.94 -1.08 3.12
C PHE A 461 -18.22 -1.84 4.24
N THR A 462 -17.45 -2.87 3.90
CA THR A 462 -16.62 -3.63 4.85
C THR A 462 -15.56 -2.73 5.48
N ALA A 463 -14.85 -1.95 4.67
CA ALA A 463 -13.85 -0.99 5.15
C ALA A 463 -14.49 0.12 6.00
N LEU A 464 -15.65 0.63 5.57
CA LEU A 464 -16.36 1.69 6.27
C LEU A 464 -17.08 1.21 7.54
N ALA A 465 -17.31 -0.09 7.68
CA ALA A 465 -17.92 -0.69 8.86
C ALA A 465 -16.97 -0.79 10.05
N LEU A 466 -15.66 -0.63 9.82
CA LEU A 466 -14.64 -0.68 10.86
C LEU A 466 -14.84 0.49 11.86
N PRO A 467 -15.03 0.21 13.17
CA PRO A 467 -15.31 1.22 14.18
C PRO A 467 -14.28 2.35 14.23
N HIS A 468 -12.99 2.02 14.13
CA HIS A 468 -11.91 3.00 14.30
C HIS A 468 -11.52 3.72 13.01
N TYR A 469 -12.09 3.34 11.86
CA TYR A 469 -11.77 3.95 10.57
C TYR A 469 -12.24 5.41 10.46
N ILE A 470 -13.49 5.69 10.84
CA ILE A 470 -14.05 7.05 10.78
C ILE A 470 -13.36 7.98 11.79
N PRO A 471 -13.17 7.60 13.08
CA PRO A 471 -12.40 8.40 14.03
C PRO A 471 -11.02 8.76 13.48
N LEU A 472 -10.27 7.79 12.96
CA LEU A 472 -8.94 8.03 12.38
C LEU A 472 -9.01 8.99 11.18
N LEU A 473 -10.03 8.91 10.33
CA LEU A 473 -10.20 9.83 9.21
C LEU A 473 -10.45 11.27 9.70
N THR A 474 -11.26 11.46 10.74
CA THR A 474 -11.63 12.81 11.23
C THR A 474 -10.46 13.58 11.83
N THR A 475 -9.47 12.89 12.40
CA THR A 475 -8.28 13.52 12.99
C THR A 475 -7.28 14.02 11.93
N GLN A 476 -7.47 13.68 10.65
CA GLN A 476 -6.49 13.97 9.61
C GLN A 476 -6.61 15.37 9.00
N SER A 477 -5.55 15.78 8.32
CA SER A 477 -5.50 17.03 7.56
C SER A 477 -6.54 17.07 6.44
N TYR A 478 -6.93 18.27 6.02
CA TYR A 478 -7.88 18.45 4.91
C TYR A 478 -7.47 17.74 3.60
N PRO A 479 -6.20 17.80 3.13
CA PRO A 479 -5.79 17.15 1.90
C PRO A 479 -5.95 15.62 1.91
N THR A 480 -5.63 14.97 3.03
CA THR A 480 -5.74 13.52 3.19
C THR A 480 -7.22 13.10 3.24
N ARG A 481 -8.06 13.81 4.01
CA ARG A 481 -9.51 13.57 4.04
C ARG A 481 -10.16 13.75 2.66
N ARG A 482 -9.78 14.80 1.90
CA ARG A 482 -10.25 15.03 0.52
C ARG A 482 -9.84 13.90 -0.42
N ALA A 483 -8.61 13.40 -0.32
CA ALA A 483 -8.11 12.30 -1.16
C ALA A 483 -8.87 11.00 -0.88
N VAL A 484 -9.08 10.64 0.40
CA VAL A 484 -9.85 9.45 0.78
C VAL A 484 -11.30 9.55 0.31
N ALA A 485 -11.97 10.69 0.56
CA ALA A 485 -13.35 10.90 0.12
C ALA A 485 -13.51 10.81 -1.41
N THR A 486 -12.53 11.34 -2.15
CA THR A 486 -12.50 11.25 -3.62
C THR A 486 -12.39 9.81 -4.10
N GLU A 487 -11.53 8.99 -3.48
CA GLU A 487 -11.38 7.59 -3.83
C GLU A 487 -12.66 6.79 -3.53
N VAL A 488 -13.26 7.02 -2.36
CA VAL A 488 -14.53 6.38 -1.97
C VAL A 488 -15.64 6.67 -2.98
N ILE A 489 -15.84 7.94 -3.35
CA ILE A 489 -16.86 8.31 -4.35
C ILE A 489 -16.57 7.68 -5.70
N ARG A 490 -15.31 7.75 -6.16
CA ARG A 490 -14.92 7.19 -7.47
C ARG A 490 -15.17 5.68 -7.51
N ASN A 491 -14.80 4.96 -6.45
CA ASN A 491 -15.01 3.52 -6.36
C ASN A 491 -16.51 3.17 -6.37
N VAL A 492 -17.33 3.88 -5.56
CA VAL A 492 -18.79 3.72 -5.55
C VAL A 492 -19.41 3.95 -6.94
N LEU A 493 -18.97 5.00 -7.65
CA LEU A 493 -19.48 5.36 -8.97
C LEU A 493 -19.03 4.39 -10.07
N GLN A 494 -17.76 3.96 -10.05
CA GLN A 494 -17.21 3.04 -11.05
C GLN A 494 -17.84 1.64 -10.92
N ASN A 495 -17.95 1.14 -9.69
CA ASN A 495 -18.55 -0.16 -9.40
C ASN A 495 -20.08 -0.14 -9.37
N LYS A 496 -20.70 1.04 -9.45
CA LYS A 496 -22.17 1.26 -9.36
C LYS A 496 -22.79 0.58 -8.14
N THR A 497 -22.10 0.66 -7.00
CA THR A 497 -22.56 0.02 -5.76
C THR A 497 -23.83 0.71 -5.26
N LYS A 498 -24.90 -0.05 -5.09
CA LYS A 498 -26.18 0.47 -4.58
C LYS A 498 -26.11 0.64 -3.07
N ILE A 499 -26.62 1.76 -2.57
CA ILE A 499 -26.72 2.04 -1.13
C ILE A 499 -28.15 1.76 -0.70
N THR A 500 -28.35 0.67 0.05
CA THR A 500 -29.67 0.15 0.44
C THR A 500 -30.03 0.44 1.90
N THR A 501 -29.05 0.50 2.80
CA THR A 501 -29.27 0.66 4.25
C THR A 501 -28.93 2.06 4.74
N ALA A 502 -29.62 2.50 5.79
CA ALA A 502 -29.40 3.82 6.40
C ALA A 502 -28.02 3.94 7.06
N GLU A 503 -27.52 2.88 7.68
CA GLU A 503 -26.19 2.84 8.31
C GLU A 503 -25.06 3.00 7.28
N ASN A 504 -25.17 2.29 6.16
CA ASN A 504 -24.19 2.40 5.07
C ASN A 504 -24.21 3.79 4.43
N LEU A 505 -25.40 4.40 4.33
CA LEU A 505 -25.53 5.79 3.89
C LEU A 505 -24.85 6.75 4.87
N ASP A 506 -25.10 6.61 6.17
CA ASP A 506 -24.51 7.49 7.18
C ASP A 506 -22.98 7.40 7.19
N ARG A 507 -22.41 6.18 7.16
CA ARG A 507 -20.96 5.96 7.05
C ARG A 507 -20.36 6.64 5.81
N ILE A 508 -21.00 6.50 4.65
CA ILE A 508 -20.56 7.20 3.43
C ILE A 508 -20.65 8.71 3.65
N LEU A 509 -21.79 9.24 4.09
CA LEU A 509 -21.97 10.69 4.29
C LEU A 509 -20.96 11.28 5.28
N GLN A 510 -20.59 10.54 6.33
CA GLN A 510 -19.55 10.93 7.28
C GLN A 510 -18.18 11.05 6.60
N THR A 511 -17.80 10.09 5.74
CA THR A 511 -16.55 10.20 4.96
C THR A 511 -16.58 11.34 3.94
N LEU A 512 -17.75 11.59 3.33
CA LEU A 512 -17.93 12.64 2.32
C LEU A 512 -18.16 14.02 2.91
N ARG A 513 -18.28 14.13 4.24
CA ARG A 513 -18.49 15.39 4.97
C ARG A 513 -17.46 16.45 4.60
N VAL A 514 -16.22 16.06 4.31
CA VAL A 514 -15.17 16.98 3.86
C VAL A 514 -15.50 17.60 2.51
N LEU A 515 -15.97 16.82 1.54
CA LEU A 515 -16.39 17.34 0.23
C LEU A 515 -17.66 18.20 0.31
N ILE A 516 -18.53 17.92 1.31
CA ILE A 516 -19.79 18.64 1.53
C ILE A 516 -19.54 19.99 2.22
N LYS A 517 -18.91 19.99 3.41
CA LYS A 517 -18.73 21.18 4.26
C LYS A 517 -17.47 21.96 3.93
N GLU A 518 -16.37 21.25 3.81
CA GLU A 518 -15.03 21.83 3.77
C GLU A 518 -14.69 22.06 2.29
N GLY A 519 -15.14 23.18 1.74
CA GLY A 519 -14.39 23.75 0.63
C GLY A 519 -12.99 24.13 1.09
N ILE A 520 -12.07 24.35 0.14
CA ILE A 520 -10.73 24.87 0.44
C ILE A 520 -10.91 26.06 1.39
N GLN A 521 -10.60 25.87 2.68
CA GLN A 521 -10.61 26.95 3.64
C GLN A 521 -9.53 27.91 3.16
N HIS A 522 -9.94 29.11 2.73
CA HIS A 522 -8.97 30.18 2.54
C HIS A 522 -8.27 30.39 3.89
N PRO A 523 -6.93 30.45 3.91
CA PRO A 523 -6.23 30.76 5.15
C PRO A 523 -6.78 32.07 5.70
N ALA A 524 -7.15 32.06 6.99
CA ALA A 524 -7.69 33.19 7.71
C ALA A 524 -6.65 34.33 7.76
N GLY A 525 -6.59 35.12 6.69
CA GLY A 525 -5.80 36.34 6.60
C GLY A 525 -6.69 37.54 6.92
N TYR A 526 -6.31 38.26 7.98
CA TYR A 526 -6.72 39.61 8.42
C TYR A 526 -8.16 40.09 8.12
N PRO A 527 -8.97 40.38 9.16
CA PRO A 527 -10.27 41.01 8.99
C PRO A 527 -10.09 42.42 8.42
N GLY A 528 -10.59 42.68 7.20
CA GLY A 528 -10.62 44.05 6.64
C GLY A 528 -10.58 44.16 5.11
N LEU A 529 -10.24 43.11 4.38
CA LEU A 529 -10.34 43.12 2.91
C LEU A 529 -11.65 42.44 2.50
N HIS A 530 -12.53 43.16 1.79
CA HIS A 530 -13.64 42.54 1.07
C HIS A 530 -13.04 41.49 0.11
N GLN A 531 -13.09 40.22 0.51
CA GLN A 531 -12.60 39.12 -0.28
C GLN A 531 -13.47 39.02 -1.53
N GLN A 532 -12.88 39.37 -2.67
CA GLN A 532 -13.40 38.97 -3.98
C GLN A 532 -13.57 37.45 -3.92
N ARG A 533 -14.83 37.00 -3.93
CA ARG A 533 -15.23 35.59 -4.11
C ARG A 533 -14.56 35.07 -5.39
N ARG A 534 -13.38 34.46 -5.28
CA ARG A 534 -12.77 33.73 -6.40
C ARG A 534 -13.73 32.59 -6.75
N GLY A 535 -14.11 32.51 -8.02
CA GLY A 535 -15.04 31.50 -8.52
C GLY A 535 -14.59 30.09 -8.15
N GLU A 536 -15.57 29.21 -7.97
CA GLU A 536 -15.36 27.78 -7.76
C GLU A 536 -14.38 27.22 -8.81
N THR A 537 -13.41 26.43 -8.37
CA THR A 537 -12.47 25.78 -9.28
C THR A 537 -13.18 24.64 -10.02
N ASP A 538 -12.80 24.37 -11.26
CA ASP A 538 -13.37 23.27 -12.07
C ASP A 538 -13.33 21.92 -11.33
N GLU A 539 -12.30 21.67 -10.53
CA GLU A 539 -12.19 20.49 -9.67
C GLU A 539 -13.33 20.39 -8.64
N THR A 540 -13.67 21.50 -7.99
CA THR A 540 -14.76 21.51 -7.01
C THR A 540 -16.12 21.31 -7.69
N ILE A 541 -16.29 21.78 -8.91
CA ILE A 541 -17.50 21.56 -9.70
C ILE A 541 -17.61 20.07 -10.08
N GLU A 542 -16.50 19.43 -10.47
CA GLU A 542 -16.48 18.00 -10.75
C GLU A 542 -16.82 17.16 -9.51
N GLU A 543 -16.25 17.52 -8.34
CA GLU A 543 -16.55 16.87 -7.06
C GLU A 543 -18.04 16.98 -6.69
N GLN A 544 -18.62 18.17 -6.83
CA GLN A 544 -20.07 18.34 -6.62
C GLN A 544 -20.89 17.58 -7.67
N GLY A 545 -20.39 17.44 -8.89
CA GLY A 545 -20.96 16.59 -9.93
C GLY A 545 -20.95 15.11 -9.53
N TRP A 546 -19.92 14.63 -8.84
CA TRP A 546 -19.90 13.26 -8.33
C TRP A 546 -20.89 13.07 -7.16
N LEU A 547 -20.99 14.03 -6.24
CA LEU A 547 -21.99 14.02 -5.17
C LEU A 547 -23.42 14.00 -5.72
N ALA A 548 -23.67 14.71 -6.82
CA ALA A 548 -24.96 14.67 -7.52
C ALA A 548 -25.24 13.29 -8.12
N ARG A 549 -24.24 12.64 -8.74
CA ARG A 549 -24.38 11.28 -9.28
C ARG A 549 -24.60 10.22 -8.20
N LEU A 550 -23.99 10.40 -7.03
CA LEU A 550 -24.15 9.50 -5.88
C LEU A 550 -25.63 9.36 -5.46
N VAL A 551 -26.40 10.46 -5.52
CA VAL A 551 -27.83 10.45 -5.18
C VAL A 551 -28.61 9.44 -6.03
N HIS A 552 -28.20 9.19 -7.27
CA HIS A 552 -28.85 8.22 -8.15
C HIS A 552 -28.54 6.75 -7.82
N LEU A 553 -27.50 6.48 -7.02
CA LEU A 553 -27.13 5.13 -6.55
C LEU A 553 -27.78 4.76 -5.21
N ILE A 554 -28.51 5.69 -4.59
CA ILE A 554 -29.27 5.45 -3.37
C ILE A 554 -30.60 4.83 -3.78
N GLU A 555 -30.73 3.53 -3.52
CA GLU A 555 -31.92 2.74 -3.84
C GLU A 555 -32.23 1.81 -2.66
N GLY A 556 -33.22 2.19 -1.87
CA GLY A 556 -33.80 1.38 -0.81
C GLY A 556 -34.72 0.28 -1.36
N PRO A 557 -34.85 -0.85 -0.63
CA PRO A 557 -35.71 -1.96 -1.03
C PRO A 557 -37.20 -1.59 -1.03
N ASP A 558 -37.60 -0.72 -0.10
CA ASP A 558 -38.93 -0.20 0.10
C ASP A 558 -38.99 1.32 -0.12
N ASN A 559 -40.20 1.82 -0.41
CA ASN A 559 -40.42 3.24 -0.70
C ASN A 559 -40.21 4.12 0.54
N ASP A 560 -40.52 3.62 1.74
CA ASP A 560 -40.33 4.35 3.00
C ASP A 560 -38.85 4.52 3.33
N THR A 561 -38.05 3.46 3.22
CA THR A 561 -36.60 3.56 3.37
C THR A 561 -36.01 4.47 2.30
N GLN A 562 -36.46 4.39 1.04
CA GLN A 562 -36.01 5.33 0.01
C GLN A 562 -36.27 6.79 0.41
N LEU A 563 -37.46 7.10 0.95
CA LEU A 563 -37.78 8.46 1.42
C LEU A 563 -36.88 8.86 2.60
N LYS A 564 -36.66 7.97 3.58
CA LYS A 564 -35.76 8.22 4.72
C LYS A 564 -34.32 8.46 4.28
N LEU A 565 -33.81 7.68 3.32
CA LEU A 565 -32.47 7.86 2.75
C LEU A 565 -32.34 9.20 2.01
N LEU A 566 -33.37 9.60 1.26
CA LEU A 566 -33.40 10.91 0.59
C LEU A 566 -33.49 12.08 1.60
N GLN A 567 -34.22 11.92 2.70
CA GLN A 567 -34.26 12.92 3.77
C GLN A 567 -32.92 13.05 4.49
N ALA A 568 -32.26 11.93 4.79
CA ALA A 568 -30.93 11.91 5.42
C ALA A 568 -29.87 12.56 4.51
N THR A 569 -29.85 12.24 3.22
CA THR A 569 -28.94 12.89 2.26
C THR A 569 -29.16 14.38 2.13
N ARG A 570 -30.43 14.83 2.10
CA ARG A 570 -30.74 16.26 2.11
C ARG A 570 -30.24 16.95 3.36
N ALA A 571 -30.40 16.33 4.53
CA ALA A 571 -29.93 16.90 5.79
C ALA A 571 -28.41 17.08 5.80
N ALA A 572 -27.65 16.08 5.32
CA ALA A 572 -26.20 16.18 5.19
C ALA A 572 -25.78 17.24 4.16
N TYR A 573 -26.38 17.26 2.97
CA TYR A 573 -26.00 18.22 1.92
C TYR A 573 -26.38 19.67 2.24
N ALA A 574 -27.35 19.90 3.14
CA ALA A 574 -27.73 21.23 3.59
C ALA A 574 -26.57 21.98 4.28
N GLU A 575 -25.53 21.27 4.72
CA GLU A 575 -24.35 21.82 5.37
C GLU A 575 -23.35 22.47 4.38
N GLY A 576 -23.52 22.24 3.07
CA GLY A 576 -22.66 22.77 2.01
C GLY A 576 -22.97 24.20 1.52
N ASN A 577 -23.91 24.90 2.17
CA ASN A 577 -24.33 26.29 1.87
C ASN A 577 -24.54 26.58 0.37
N GLU A 578 -23.67 27.36 -0.29
CA GLU A 578 -23.84 27.76 -1.70
C GLU A 578 -23.72 26.58 -2.69
N ARG A 579 -23.07 25.48 -2.29
CA ARG A 579 -22.85 24.28 -3.13
C ARG A 579 -24.11 23.46 -3.39
N ILE A 580 -25.18 23.69 -2.60
CA ILE A 580 -26.45 22.98 -2.75
C ILE A 580 -27.06 23.18 -4.15
N ARG A 581 -26.62 24.18 -4.92
CA ARG A 581 -27.05 24.41 -6.31
C ARG A 581 -26.83 23.22 -7.24
N TYR A 582 -25.77 22.43 -7.01
CA TYR A 582 -25.44 21.28 -7.86
C TYR A 582 -26.10 19.98 -7.41
N THR A 583 -26.24 19.81 -6.10
CA THR A 583 -26.74 18.55 -5.51
C THR A 583 -28.25 18.52 -5.37
N THR A 584 -28.90 19.67 -5.12
CA THR A 584 -30.37 19.74 -4.95
C THR A 584 -31.15 19.28 -6.19
N PRO A 585 -30.78 19.64 -7.43
CA PRO A 585 -31.46 19.12 -8.62
C PRO A 585 -31.42 17.59 -8.72
N ALA A 586 -30.33 16.95 -8.28
CA ALA A 586 -30.22 15.50 -8.26
C ALA A 586 -31.16 14.87 -7.22
N ILE A 587 -31.27 15.47 -6.03
CA ILE A 587 -32.25 15.05 -5.00
C ILE A 587 -33.67 15.21 -5.51
N VAL A 588 -33.99 16.35 -6.14
CA VAL A 588 -35.33 16.61 -6.68
C VAL A 588 -35.67 15.61 -7.77
N THR A 589 -34.80 15.37 -8.75
CA THR A 589 -35.06 14.40 -9.82
C THR A 589 -35.15 12.96 -9.31
N ALA A 590 -34.37 12.57 -8.28
CA ALA A 590 -34.52 11.28 -7.62
C ALA A 590 -35.86 11.17 -6.87
N SER A 591 -36.28 12.23 -6.19
CA SER A 591 -37.56 12.34 -5.49
C SER A 591 -38.75 12.31 -6.45
N LEU A 592 -38.66 12.95 -7.62
CA LEU A 592 -39.69 12.90 -8.66
C LEU A 592 -39.84 11.50 -9.27
N ARG A 593 -38.73 10.75 -9.41
CA ARG A 593 -38.79 9.33 -9.81
C ARG A 593 -39.49 8.49 -8.75
N LEU A 594 -39.24 8.76 -7.46
CA LEU A 594 -39.96 8.12 -6.36
C LEU A 594 -41.46 8.46 -6.39
N ALA A 595 -41.85 9.71 -6.65
CA ALA A 595 -43.25 10.13 -6.77
C ALA A 595 -44.00 9.33 -7.85
N ARG A 596 -43.38 9.16 -9.03
CA ARG A 596 -43.96 8.34 -10.11
C ARG A 596 -44.03 6.85 -9.73
N LYS A 597 -43.03 6.33 -9.02
CA LYS A 597 -43.00 4.93 -8.54
C LYS A 597 -44.08 4.67 -7.49
N LEU A 598 -44.35 5.64 -6.61
CA LEU A 598 -45.45 5.60 -5.64
C LEU A 598 -46.79 5.52 -6.38
N LYS A 599 -47.03 6.39 -7.37
CA LYS A 599 -48.26 6.36 -8.17
C LYS A 599 -48.47 5.02 -8.88
N ALA A 600 -47.44 4.47 -9.51
CA ALA A 600 -47.53 3.19 -10.20
C ALA A 600 -47.89 2.00 -9.28
N ARG A 601 -47.78 2.16 -7.96
CA ARG A 601 -48.09 1.15 -6.94
C ARG A 601 -49.34 1.46 -6.12
N GLU A 602 -50.19 2.38 -6.58
CA GLU A 602 -51.40 2.83 -5.87
C GLU A 602 -52.37 1.69 -5.48
N HIS A 603 -52.37 0.56 -6.20
CA HIS A 603 -53.25 -0.58 -5.93
C HIS A 603 -52.70 -1.56 -4.88
N TYR A 604 -51.44 -1.40 -4.44
CA TYR A 604 -50.76 -2.33 -3.54
C TYR A 604 -50.56 -1.80 -2.12
N ASP A 605 -50.60 -0.47 -1.93
CA ASP A 605 -50.24 0.17 -0.68
C ASP A 605 -51.26 1.27 -0.34
N ASP A 606 -52.02 1.09 0.75
CA ASP A 606 -53.03 2.04 1.20
C ASP A 606 -52.41 3.38 1.68
N ASN A 607 -51.11 3.40 2.02
CA ASN A 607 -50.44 4.57 2.57
C ASN A 607 -49.88 5.53 1.50
N TRP A 608 -50.03 5.22 0.21
CA TRP A 608 -49.38 5.96 -0.88
C TRP A 608 -49.71 7.46 -0.89
N GLN A 609 -50.94 7.85 -0.54
CA GLN A 609 -51.37 9.26 -0.52
C GLN A 609 -50.59 10.05 0.55
N SER A 610 -50.50 9.49 1.75
CA SER A 610 -49.78 10.11 2.87
C SER A 610 -48.26 10.24 2.59
N GLN A 611 -47.68 9.20 1.98
CA GLN A 611 -46.28 9.19 1.55
C GLN A 611 -46.02 10.21 0.45
N SER A 612 -46.91 10.30 -0.54
CA SER A 612 -46.81 11.27 -1.63
C SER A 612 -46.95 12.71 -1.13
N SER A 613 -47.91 13.01 -0.25
CA SER A 613 -48.02 14.33 0.38
C SER A 613 -46.76 14.70 1.17
N THR A 614 -46.18 13.74 1.88
CA THR A 614 -44.92 13.94 2.63
C THR A 614 -43.74 14.19 1.68
N LEU A 615 -43.66 13.45 0.57
CA LEU A 615 -42.65 13.61 -0.47
C LEU A 615 -42.76 14.98 -1.17
N HIS A 616 -43.97 15.43 -1.48
CA HIS A 616 -44.18 16.75 -2.08
C HIS A 616 -43.83 17.89 -1.11
N ARG A 617 -44.20 17.77 0.18
CA ARG A 617 -43.76 18.72 1.22
C ARG A 617 -42.23 18.74 1.33
N PHE A 618 -41.58 17.58 1.25
CA PHE A 618 -40.13 17.47 1.23
C PHE A 618 -39.50 18.15 0.00
N LEU A 619 -40.04 17.91 -1.20
CA LEU A 619 -39.62 18.57 -2.45
C LEU A 619 -39.72 20.09 -2.36
N HIS A 620 -40.86 20.58 -1.86
CA HIS A 620 -41.09 22.00 -1.61
C HIS A 620 -40.01 22.60 -0.72
N GLN A 621 -39.78 22.00 0.46
CA GLN A 621 -38.73 22.45 1.37
C GLN A 621 -37.33 22.41 0.76
N CYS A 622 -37.02 21.46 -0.11
CA CYS A 622 -35.73 21.40 -0.79
C CYS A 622 -35.54 22.59 -1.73
N ILE A 623 -36.56 22.93 -2.53
CA ILE A 623 -36.49 24.01 -3.51
C ILE A 623 -36.58 25.38 -2.81
N SER A 624 -37.43 25.54 -1.79
CA SER A 624 -37.48 26.76 -0.99
C SER A 624 -36.15 27.02 -0.28
N ASN A 625 -35.50 25.99 0.27
CA ASN A 625 -34.17 26.13 0.86
C ASN A 625 -33.11 26.54 -0.17
N LEU A 626 -33.17 25.97 -1.38
CA LEU A 626 -32.28 26.35 -2.48
C LEU A 626 -32.45 27.84 -2.83
N TYR A 627 -33.70 28.29 -2.95
CA TYR A 627 -34.01 29.68 -3.26
C TYR A 627 -33.58 30.65 -2.15
N GLN A 628 -33.83 30.32 -0.88
CA GLN A 628 -33.51 31.19 0.26
C GLN A 628 -32.01 31.25 0.60
N ARG A 629 -31.26 30.16 0.38
CA ARG A 629 -29.85 30.07 0.82
C ARG A 629 -28.83 30.44 -0.27
N VAL A 630 -29.19 30.37 -1.55
CA VAL A 630 -28.23 30.56 -2.65
C VAL A 630 -28.49 31.87 -3.40
N ASN A 631 -27.69 32.89 -3.07
CA ASN A 631 -27.72 34.21 -3.73
C ASN A 631 -26.79 34.27 -4.97
N SER A 632 -26.82 33.23 -5.81
CA SER A 632 -26.01 33.15 -7.04
C SER A 632 -26.85 33.54 -8.27
N PRO A 633 -26.27 34.21 -9.29
CA PRO A 633 -26.96 34.43 -10.56
C PRO A 633 -27.39 33.09 -11.18
N GLY A 634 -28.62 33.02 -11.68
CA GLY A 634 -29.21 31.81 -12.28
C GLY A 634 -29.87 30.84 -11.29
N CYS A 635 -29.74 31.02 -9.96
CA CYS A 635 -30.41 30.16 -8.99
C CYS A 635 -31.93 30.33 -9.01
N ALA A 636 -32.42 31.57 -9.17
CA ALA A 636 -33.85 31.85 -9.30
C ALA A 636 -34.47 31.13 -10.52
N GLU A 637 -33.76 31.11 -11.66
CA GLU A 637 -34.18 30.36 -12.85
C GLU A 637 -34.22 28.85 -12.59
N LEU A 638 -33.21 28.32 -11.88
CA LEU A 638 -33.15 26.90 -11.54
C LEU A 638 -34.29 26.51 -10.59
N ALA A 639 -34.52 27.28 -9.52
CA ALA A 639 -35.59 27.05 -8.57
C ALA A 639 -36.95 27.10 -9.27
N LEU A 640 -37.18 28.07 -10.16
CA LEU A 640 -38.40 28.15 -10.97
C LEU A 640 -38.58 26.90 -11.82
N ARG A 641 -37.54 26.45 -12.56
CA ARG A 641 -37.63 25.22 -13.36
C ARG A 641 -37.94 23.99 -12.50
N LEU A 642 -37.34 23.89 -11.32
CA LEU A 642 -37.60 22.78 -10.39
C LEU A 642 -39.02 22.81 -9.83
N PHE A 643 -39.55 23.99 -9.48
CA PHE A 643 -40.94 24.14 -9.04
C PHE A 643 -41.93 23.77 -10.13
N VAL A 644 -41.72 24.25 -11.35
CA VAL A 644 -42.54 23.91 -12.52
C VAL A 644 -42.52 22.39 -12.78
N MET A 645 -41.34 21.76 -12.77
CA MET A 645 -41.22 20.30 -12.91
C MET A 645 -41.93 19.53 -11.80
N CYS A 646 -41.87 20.02 -10.54
CA CYS A 646 -42.58 19.40 -9.43
C CYS A 646 -44.09 19.57 -9.57
N GLY A 647 -44.57 20.72 -10.05
CA GLY A 647 -45.97 20.99 -10.38
C GLY A 647 -46.50 20.05 -11.46
N GLU A 648 -45.79 19.89 -12.58
CA GLU A 648 -46.19 18.95 -13.65
C GLU A 648 -46.31 17.50 -13.15
N VAL A 649 -45.38 17.06 -12.29
CA VAL A 649 -45.43 15.71 -11.73
C VAL A 649 -46.52 15.60 -10.67
N ALA A 650 -46.75 16.61 -9.85
CA ALA A 650 -47.85 16.64 -8.88
C ALA A 650 -49.22 16.53 -9.57
N ASP A 651 -49.41 17.25 -10.68
CA ASP A 651 -50.58 17.14 -11.56
C ASP A 651 -50.72 15.72 -12.13
N GLN A 652 -49.63 15.16 -12.68
CA GLN A 652 -49.61 13.76 -13.15
C GLN A 652 -49.96 12.78 -12.06
N THR A 653 -49.69 13.07 -10.78
CA THR A 653 -50.04 12.21 -9.65
C THR A 653 -51.44 12.43 -9.09
N GLY A 654 -52.17 13.45 -9.54
CA GLY A 654 -53.54 13.74 -9.10
C GLY A 654 -53.64 14.63 -7.85
N PHE A 655 -52.55 15.28 -7.43
CA PHE A 655 -52.54 16.22 -6.28
C PHE A 655 -52.66 17.67 -6.77
N GLU A 656 -53.89 18.13 -6.99
CA GLU A 656 -54.17 19.47 -7.52
C GLU A 656 -53.65 20.60 -6.62
N GLU A 657 -53.96 20.57 -5.32
CA GLU A 657 -53.63 21.65 -4.37
C GLU A 657 -52.11 21.89 -4.28
N VAL A 658 -51.35 20.80 -4.24
CA VAL A 658 -49.88 20.82 -4.19
C VAL A 658 -49.30 21.34 -5.51
N SER A 659 -49.88 20.93 -6.63
CA SER A 659 -49.50 21.42 -7.95
C SER A 659 -49.71 22.92 -8.07
N TYR A 660 -50.88 23.42 -7.63
CA TYR A 660 -51.20 24.84 -7.62
C TYR A 660 -50.20 25.64 -6.78
N GLU A 661 -49.85 25.14 -5.59
CA GLU A 661 -48.87 25.79 -4.71
C GLU A 661 -47.50 25.90 -5.39
N PHE A 662 -47.02 24.86 -6.07
CA PHE A 662 -45.76 24.90 -6.81
C PHE A 662 -45.76 25.93 -7.95
N PHE A 663 -46.84 26.01 -8.73
CA PHE A 663 -46.95 27.03 -9.77
C PHE A 663 -47.07 28.44 -9.20
N ALA A 664 -47.83 28.62 -8.12
CA ALA A 664 -47.93 29.91 -7.43
C ALA A 664 -46.55 30.40 -6.97
N GLN A 665 -45.74 29.52 -6.37
CA GLN A 665 -44.36 29.86 -5.97
C GLN A 665 -43.44 30.14 -7.15
N ALA A 666 -43.59 29.40 -8.26
CA ALA A 666 -42.84 29.69 -9.49
C ALA A 666 -43.15 31.10 -10.03
N PHE A 667 -44.42 31.54 -9.98
CA PHE A 667 -44.80 32.91 -10.34
C PHE A 667 -44.23 33.95 -9.37
N THR A 668 -44.24 33.70 -8.06
CA THR A 668 -43.61 34.59 -7.08
C THR A 668 -42.11 34.78 -7.35
N ILE A 669 -41.39 33.69 -7.64
CA ILE A 669 -39.95 33.75 -7.97
C ILE A 669 -39.71 34.53 -9.27
N TYR A 670 -40.58 34.37 -10.26
CA TYR A 670 -40.54 35.14 -11.50
C TYR A 670 -40.69 36.65 -11.24
N GLU A 671 -41.63 37.04 -10.38
CA GLU A 671 -41.91 38.44 -10.04
C GLU A 671 -40.79 39.08 -9.20
N ASP A 672 -40.29 38.35 -8.20
CA ASP A 672 -39.37 38.90 -7.20
C ASP A 672 -37.90 38.90 -7.65
N ALA A 673 -37.45 37.87 -8.38
CA ALA A 673 -36.02 37.61 -8.57
C ALA A 673 -35.54 37.56 -10.02
N ILE A 674 -36.40 37.36 -11.02
CA ILE A 674 -35.98 37.26 -12.43
C ILE A 674 -36.13 38.62 -13.11
N SER A 675 -35.05 39.38 -13.20
CA SER A 675 -35.03 40.71 -13.82
C SER A 675 -34.51 40.73 -15.26
N ASP A 676 -33.75 39.72 -15.69
CA ASP A 676 -33.20 39.69 -17.05
C ASP A 676 -34.27 39.39 -18.10
N SER A 677 -34.35 40.21 -19.15
CA SER A 677 -35.38 40.11 -20.18
C SER A 677 -35.36 38.78 -20.94
N ARG A 678 -34.17 38.17 -21.15
CA ARG A 678 -34.08 36.87 -21.84
C ARG A 678 -34.49 35.74 -20.91
N ALA A 679 -34.05 35.77 -19.65
CA ALA A 679 -34.47 34.83 -18.62
C ALA A 679 -35.98 34.88 -18.36
N GLN A 680 -36.57 36.08 -18.30
CA GLN A 680 -38.01 36.28 -18.15
C GLN A 680 -38.80 35.62 -19.27
N PHE A 681 -38.42 35.85 -20.53
CA PHE A 681 -39.08 35.20 -21.67
C PHE A 681 -38.98 33.67 -21.58
N GLN A 682 -37.80 33.12 -21.27
CA GLN A 682 -37.63 31.68 -21.10
C GLN A 682 -38.47 31.11 -19.95
N ALA A 683 -38.53 31.80 -18.81
CA ALA A 683 -39.33 31.39 -17.67
C ALA A 683 -40.83 31.35 -18.00
N VAL A 684 -41.36 32.38 -18.68
CA VAL A 684 -42.75 32.41 -19.13
C VAL A 684 -43.03 31.29 -20.12
N CYS A 685 -42.13 31.01 -21.07
CA CYS A 685 -42.29 29.89 -22.00
C CYS A 685 -42.31 28.53 -21.28
N ILE A 686 -41.46 28.34 -20.27
CA ILE A 686 -41.43 27.10 -19.46
C ILE A 686 -42.74 26.94 -18.69
N ILE A 687 -43.22 28.00 -18.03
CA ILE A 687 -44.49 27.95 -17.28
C ILE A 687 -45.67 27.70 -18.23
N ALA A 688 -45.74 28.39 -19.37
CA ALA A 688 -46.82 28.19 -20.33
C ALA A 688 -46.79 26.78 -20.94
N SER A 689 -45.62 26.25 -21.27
CA SER A 689 -45.47 24.87 -21.75
C SER A 689 -45.92 23.86 -20.70
N ALA A 690 -45.58 24.09 -19.43
CA ALA A 690 -45.96 23.21 -18.34
C ALA A 690 -47.46 23.22 -18.09
N LEU A 691 -48.07 24.41 -18.01
CA LEU A 691 -49.51 24.58 -17.85
C LEU A 691 -50.29 23.95 -19.01
N HIS A 692 -49.78 24.02 -20.24
CA HIS A 692 -50.40 23.35 -21.38
C HIS A 692 -50.45 21.81 -21.21
N GLY A 693 -49.44 21.23 -20.55
CA GLY A 693 -49.35 19.80 -20.26
C GLY A 693 -50.13 19.33 -19.02
N THR A 694 -50.60 20.26 -18.19
CA THR A 694 -51.39 19.95 -16.98
C THR A 694 -52.87 19.76 -17.31
N ARG A 695 -53.50 18.74 -16.70
CA ARG A 695 -54.91 18.37 -16.95
C ARG A 695 -55.72 18.14 -15.67
N GLY A 696 -55.08 18.09 -14.50
CA GLY A 696 -55.71 17.82 -13.21
C GLY A 696 -56.20 19.06 -12.46
N PHE A 697 -56.15 20.25 -13.07
CA PHE A 697 -56.66 21.48 -12.45
C PHE A 697 -58.18 21.65 -12.62
N SER A 698 -58.83 22.16 -11.58
CA SER A 698 -60.16 22.76 -11.69
C SER A 698 -60.13 23.98 -12.62
N LYS A 699 -61.26 24.25 -13.28
CA LYS A 699 -61.39 25.34 -14.24
C LYS A 699 -61.03 26.70 -13.65
N GLU A 700 -61.43 26.96 -12.41
CA GLU A 700 -61.14 28.22 -11.72
C GLU A 700 -59.63 28.39 -11.48
N ASN A 701 -58.97 27.38 -10.91
CA ASN A 701 -57.53 27.41 -10.64
C ASN A 701 -56.74 27.54 -11.95
N TYR A 702 -57.10 26.78 -12.98
CA TYR A 702 -56.47 26.84 -14.29
C TYR A 702 -56.64 28.23 -14.93
N ASP A 703 -57.86 28.78 -14.93
CA ASP A 703 -58.14 30.12 -15.46
C ASP A 703 -57.31 31.21 -14.75
N THR A 704 -57.12 31.10 -13.42
CA THR A 704 -56.25 32.05 -12.70
C THR A 704 -54.78 31.96 -13.11
N LEU A 705 -54.25 30.76 -13.35
CA LEU A 705 -52.83 30.57 -13.70
C LEU A 705 -52.54 30.97 -15.15
N ILE A 706 -53.41 30.60 -16.10
CA ILE A 706 -53.22 30.95 -17.52
C ILE A 706 -53.38 32.46 -17.77
N THR A 707 -54.31 33.13 -17.07
CA THR A 707 -54.46 34.59 -17.17
C THR A 707 -53.25 35.31 -16.59
N LYS A 708 -52.68 34.83 -15.48
CA LYS A 708 -51.40 35.33 -14.95
C LYS A 708 -50.24 35.11 -15.94
N ALA A 709 -50.09 33.91 -16.49
CA ALA A 709 -49.06 33.62 -17.50
C ALA A 709 -49.17 34.56 -18.72
N ALA A 710 -50.38 34.75 -19.24
CA ALA A 710 -50.65 35.66 -20.36
C ALA A 710 -50.34 37.13 -20.00
N LEU A 711 -50.71 37.56 -18.78
CA LEU A 711 -50.42 38.90 -18.29
C LEU A 711 -48.91 39.14 -18.21
N HIS A 712 -48.13 38.21 -17.65
CA HIS A 712 -46.68 38.33 -17.60
C HIS A 712 -46.03 38.28 -18.99
N GLY A 713 -46.53 37.45 -19.90
CA GLY A 713 -46.13 37.45 -21.31
C GLY A 713 -46.39 38.80 -21.99
N SER A 714 -47.52 39.46 -21.68
CA SER A 714 -47.86 40.79 -22.18
C SER A 714 -47.04 41.93 -21.56
N LYS A 715 -46.40 41.71 -20.40
CA LYS A 715 -45.58 42.70 -19.69
C LYS A 715 -44.09 42.62 -20.05
N LEU A 716 -43.70 41.74 -20.96
CA LEU A 716 -42.32 41.65 -21.46
C LEU A 716 -41.91 42.94 -22.19
N LEU A 717 -40.68 43.39 -21.96
CA LEU A 717 -40.17 44.67 -22.51
C LEU A 717 -39.91 44.62 -24.02
N LYS A 718 -39.51 43.46 -24.56
CA LYS A 718 -39.17 43.28 -25.97
C LYS A 718 -40.39 42.85 -26.78
N LYS A 719 -40.80 43.67 -27.74
CA LYS A 719 -41.96 43.39 -28.61
C LYS A 719 -41.92 42.02 -29.34
N PRO A 720 -40.76 41.55 -29.87
CA PRO A 720 -40.70 40.22 -30.49
C PRO A 720 -40.99 39.09 -29.49
N ASP A 721 -40.42 39.16 -28.29
CA ASP A 721 -40.60 38.16 -27.23
C ASP A 721 -42.03 38.22 -26.66
N GLN A 722 -42.59 39.43 -26.50
CA GLN A 722 -43.97 39.67 -26.11
C GLN A 722 -44.96 39.05 -27.12
N CYS A 723 -44.77 39.27 -28.42
CA CYS A 723 -45.61 38.70 -29.47
C CYS A 723 -45.57 37.16 -29.45
N ARG A 724 -44.37 36.58 -29.33
CA ARG A 724 -44.18 35.13 -29.24
C ARG A 724 -44.80 34.54 -27.97
N ALA A 725 -44.66 35.21 -26.82
CA ALA A 725 -45.22 34.76 -25.55
C ALA A 725 -46.76 34.79 -25.58
N VAL A 726 -47.37 35.86 -26.12
CA VAL A 726 -48.83 35.96 -26.26
C VAL A 726 -49.38 34.92 -27.24
N TYR A 727 -48.67 34.68 -28.35
CA TYR A 727 -49.01 33.59 -29.27
C TYR A 727 -48.93 32.22 -28.59
N LEU A 728 -47.92 31.94 -27.77
CA LEU A 728 -47.85 30.68 -27.04
C LEU A 728 -48.93 30.59 -25.95
N ALA A 729 -49.25 31.70 -25.30
CA ALA A 729 -50.32 31.75 -24.30
C ALA A 729 -51.70 31.49 -24.92
N SER A 730 -51.94 31.84 -26.20
CA SER A 730 -53.23 31.54 -26.86
C SER A 730 -53.53 30.04 -26.91
N HIS A 731 -52.49 29.19 -26.99
CA HIS A 731 -52.60 27.74 -26.94
C HIS A 731 -52.99 27.19 -25.55
N LEU A 732 -52.98 28.00 -24.48
CA LEU A 732 -53.44 27.57 -23.15
C LEU A 732 -54.97 27.40 -23.09
N TRP A 733 -55.71 28.16 -23.92
CA TRP A 733 -57.15 28.02 -24.09
C TRP A 733 -57.53 26.99 -25.16
N TRP A 734 -56.54 26.38 -25.82
CA TRP A 734 -56.74 25.38 -26.86
C TRP A 734 -56.24 24.02 -26.38
N VAL A 735 -57.16 23.19 -25.88
CA VAL A 735 -56.86 21.82 -25.47
C VAL A 735 -56.62 20.97 -26.72
N VAL A 736 -55.36 20.64 -27.00
CA VAL A 736 -55.02 19.60 -27.98
C VAL A 736 -55.03 18.26 -27.24
N GLU A 737 -55.80 17.30 -27.76
CA GLU A 737 -55.82 15.92 -27.25
C GLU A 737 -54.41 15.32 -27.31
N ASN A 738 -53.99 14.69 -26.20
CA ASN A 738 -52.71 13.98 -26.16
C ASN A 738 -52.97 12.46 -26.23
N PRO A 739 -52.90 11.83 -27.42
CA PRO A 739 -53.26 10.43 -27.61
C PRO A 739 -52.39 9.43 -26.83
N HIS A 740 -51.25 9.86 -26.29
CA HIS A 740 -50.35 9.02 -25.49
C HIS A 740 -50.79 8.86 -24.02
N ARG A 741 -51.80 9.61 -23.54
CA ARG A 741 -52.31 9.52 -22.17
C ARG A 741 -53.58 8.68 -22.01
N GLY A 742 -54.14 8.14 -23.09
CA GLY A 742 -55.30 7.26 -23.04
C GLY A 742 -56.55 7.91 -22.41
N GLU A 743 -56.76 9.19 -22.66
CA GLU A 743 -57.95 9.91 -22.20
C GLU A 743 -59.07 9.76 -23.25
N GLU A 744 -60.10 8.97 -22.93
CA GLU A 744 -61.45 9.21 -23.46
C GLU A 744 -62.05 10.38 -22.67
N ASP A 745 -62.74 11.26 -23.40
CA ASP A 745 -63.40 12.48 -22.91
C ASP A 745 -63.85 12.44 -21.44
N ALA A 746 -63.32 13.37 -20.66
CA ALA A 746 -64.15 14.05 -19.68
C ALA A 746 -64.33 15.48 -20.18
N LYS A 747 -65.54 15.77 -20.70
CA LYS A 747 -66.03 17.11 -21.04
C LYS A 747 -65.39 18.18 -20.14
N ASN A 748 -64.47 18.94 -20.71
CA ASN A 748 -64.05 20.26 -20.23
C ASN A 748 -63.68 21.11 -21.43
#